data_AF-A0A932VJW6-F1
#
_entry.id   AF-A0A932VJW6-F1
#
_cell.length_a   1.000
_cell.length_b   1.000
_cell.length_c   1.000
_cell.angle_alpha   90.00
_cell.angle_beta   90.00
_cell.angle_gamma   90.00
#
_symmetry.space_group_name_H-M   'P 1'
#
loop_
_entity.id
_entity.type
_entity.pdbx_description
1 polymer ?
#
loop_
_entity_poly.entity_id
_entity_poly.type
_entity_poly.pdbx_seq_one_letter_code
_entity_poly.pdbx_strand_id
1 'polypeptide(L)'
;MNSLKRVQSVVRFLEADRPPVIPEVVGVTATLNGVAPREYAKSGEVIAQCQLSAQKIIGYDCLFAVADLCVEAEALGSVVAYPEDNYPYVEKARINDLSDFERLSVPDPNRDGRMPEIIKALKIMKAAAEGEIPVVAHVTGPMTLLSRTMEIEKMLYTVVDHPARFREMLEFCTAVCSSFAVELVKNGADGIIMLDPSSSPSVLPARIFREFGLKPVSSVFSAVKGAGAGALTWYSVAGPLTGDHPIFTSVSCDVKTVDYVVPIETAFEFGGSAVINGNIKPMLFLEGTPDDILAESAKLLDAARVRERFILGSGCEVPLNSSPENLRALVRAAEEEGRRFERSNGRPAGKHELTILPHRKKITVPDGANLMDVLGESGVRITGYCAKNGSCGKCGVVVKNRARDARGEGEGSAPKQGEGSAAEKLACRVEVRESMEIYVPHQSRILPDSVVSGDGYIKESIAEELAFYGFSGPVGAEGKKTGATYGLAVDVGTTTISAYLHDMESGGLICAGSVENPQNRRGGDVITRTAAVIENPSLLREMQSSLFEGINSITARFHSRHGVEAGRILDMVIVANPFMTHFFLGVSPESLAQFPFVPAVEGWISKTAADFRPHAALDAGPDCRVEILPGVGGFVGSDVVAGILACRLQEREETSLFVDVGTNGEVVLGNRDGLLCASVPAGPAFEGAGLSHGHVCRTGVIRSVKMGNDGEIRYETVGSAIPVGLCGSGIIDVLAAFVRNGVVDERGKFVGGNPRVADGRFELVPSVETAIHRPITVSTKDVEEMQKAKSALKTAVGMLMQEAGTSPGEIKNVFISGAFGVSIDVKNAVEIGMIPDFPRAAFTAVRNSAGIGARVALLSRGARMAAEAIPKMARFVDLSNHPDFSERFIDNMFFPVPRP
;
A
#
# COMPACT_ATOMS: atom_id res chain seq x y z
N MET A 1 7.13 25.00 -31.64
CA MET A 1 6.44 26.02 -30.80
C MET A 1 7.45 26.58 -29.77
N ASN A 2 7.33 27.83 -29.31
CA ASN A 2 8.16 28.30 -28.18
C ASN A 2 7.53 27.86 -26.83
N SER A 3 8.29 27.92 -25.74
CA SER A 3 7.88 27.39 -24.43
C SER A 3 6.64 28.10 -23.88
N LEU A 4 6.54 29.42 -24.01
CA LEU A 4 5.37 30.19 -23.56
C LEU A 4 4.09 29.74 -24.26
N LYS A 5 4.12 29.63 -25.60
CA LYS A 5 2.97 29.15 -26.37
C LYS A 5 2.62 27.70 -26.01
N ARG A 6 3.61 26.84 -25.78
CA ARG A 6 3.41 25.43 -25.40
C ARG A 6 2.66 25.30 -24.07
N VAL A 7 3.11 26.04 -23.05
CA VAL A 7 2.46 26.06 -21.74
C VAL A 7 1.05 26.66 -21.84
N GLN A 8 0.89 27.78 -22.55
CA GLN A 8 -0.42 28.40 -22.76
C GLN A 8 -1.40 27.51 -23.51
N SER A 9 -0.92 26.74 -24.51
CA SER A 9 -1.76 25.77 -25.23
C SER A 9 -2.31 24.71 -24.29
N VAL A 10 -1.46 24.05 -23.50
CA VAL A 10 -1.89 22.98 -22.59
C VAL A 10 -2.84 23.49 -21.50
N VAL A 11 -2.57 24.67 -20.92
CA VAL A 11 -3.49 25.29 -19.93
C VAL A 11 -4.85 25.64 -20.53
N ARG A 12 -4.91 25.93 -21.84
CA ARG A 12 -6.15 26.24 -22.56
C ARG A 12 -6.78 25.02 -23.22
N PHE A 13 -6.26 23.83 -23.00
CA PHE A 13 -6.68 22.59 -23.67
C PHE A 13 -6.62 22.69 -25.21
N LEU A 14 -5.55 23.30 -25.70
CA LEU A 14 -5.23 23.40 -27.12
C LEU A 14 -4.04 22.49 -27.44
N GLU A 15 -3.94 22.07 -28.69
CA GLU A 15 -2.84 21.24 -29.17
C GLU A 15 -1.48 21.94 -29.02
N ALA A 16 -0.50 21.19 -28.53
CA ALA A 16 0.89 21.59 -28.39
C ALA A 16 1.79 20.65 -29.21
N ASP A 17 2.97 21.13 -29.62
CA ASP A 17 3.92 20.32 -30.40
C ASP A 17 4.54 19.15 -29.61
N ARG A 18 4.58 19.29 -28.29
CA ARG A 18 4.87 18.24 -27.31
C ARG A 18 4.33 18.67 -25.93
N PRO A 19 4.18 17.76 -24.97
CA PRO A 19 3.93 18.14 -23.58
C PRO A 19 5.02 19.12 -23.07
N PRO A 20 4.64 20.19 -22.36
CA PRO A 20 5.60 21.05 -21.68
C PRO A 20 6.34 20.26 -20.59
N VAL A 21 7.61 20.60 -20.41
CA VAL A 21 8.49 20.00 -19.40
C VAL A 21 8.83 21.05 -18.36
N ILE A 22 8.26 20.90 -17.16
CA ILE A 22 8.46 21.84 -16.06
C ILE A 22 8.70 21.02 -14.78
N PRO A 23 9.96 20.61 -14.51
CA PRO A 23 10.35 20.16 -13.18
C PRO A 23 10.43 21.34 -12.21
N GLU A 24 10.15 21.12 -10.93
CA GLU A 24 10.37 22.12 -9.88
C GLU A 24 11.88 22.23 -9.63
N VAL A 25 12.51 23.22 -10.27
CA VAL A 25 13.96 23.45 -10.24
C VAL A 25 14.25 24.82 -9.62
N VAL A 26 14.40 24.86 -8.30
CA VAL A 26 14.76 26.07 -7.54
C VAL A 26 16.25 26.03 -7.24
N GLY A 27 16.66 25.40 -6.15
CA GLY A 27 18.04 25.47 -5.66
C GLY A 27 19.03 24.66 -6.50
N VAL A 28 18.56 23.61 -7.18
CA VAL A 28 19.40 22.82 -8.11
C VAL A 28 19.98 23.68 -9.24
N THR A 29 19.34 24.80 -9.58
CA THR A 29 19.91 25.72 -10.58
C THR A 29 21.20 26.39 -10.08
N ALA A 30 21.35 26.58 -8.76
CA ALA A 30 22.56 27.14 -8.18
C ALA A 30 23.75 26.18 -8.30
N THR A 31 23.58 24.93 -7.86
CA THR A 31 24.64 23.91 -7.88
C THR A 31 25.06 23.54 -9.30
N LEU A 32 24.13 23.52 -10.27
CA LEU A 32 24.44 23.35 -11.70
C LEU A 32 25.35 24.45 -12.25
N ASN A 33 25.34 25.63 -11.62
CA ASN A 33 26.20 26.77 -11.96
C ASN A 33 27.41 26.92 -11.02
N GLY A 34 27.64 25.96 -10.11
CA GLY A 34 28.72 26.03 -9.12
C GLY A 34 28.53 27.13 -8.08
N VAL A 35 27.28 27.59 -7.87
CA VAL A 35 26.92 28.62 -6.89
C VAL A 35 26.37 27.95 -5.63
N ALA A 36 26.80 28.42 -4.47
CA ALA A 36 26.31 27.92 -3.18
C ALA A 36 24.82 28.31 -2.97
N PRO A 37 23.95 27.41 -2.47
CA PRO A 37 22.55 27.70 -2.14
C PRO A 37 22.34 29.01 -1.33
N ARG A 38 23.22 29.32 -0.38
CA ARG A 38 23.15 30.57 0.39
C ARG A 38 23.30 31.84 -0.46
N GLU A 39 24.10 31.79 -1.52
CA GLU A 39 24.36 32.94 -2.40
C GLU A 39 23.20 33.12 -3.36
N TYR A 40 22.70 32.00 -3.90
CA TYR A 40 21.47 31.95 -4.68
C TYR A 40 20.30 32.56 -3.92
N ALA A 41 20.07 32.13 -2.68
CA ALA A 41 18.91 32.57 -1.91
C ALA A 41 18.89 34.08 -1.59
N LYS A 42 20.04 34.78 -1.64
CA LYS A 42 20.18 36.18 -1.17
C LYS A 42 20.19 37.23 -2.26
N SER A 43 20.33 36.86 -3.54
CA SER A 43 20.50 37.84 -4.62
C SER A 43 19.60 37.51 -5.82
N GLY A 44 18.77 38.49 -6.20
CA GLY A 44 17.90 38.38 -7.35
C GLY A 44 18.66 38.23 -8.67
N GLU A 45 19.83 38.87 -8.81
CA GLU A 45 20.71 38.65 -9.96
C GLU A 45 21.20 37.21 -10.04
N VAL A 46 21.64 36.64 -8.93
CA VAL A 46 22.16 35.27 -8.89
C VAL A 46 21.06 34.26 -9.20
N ILE A 47 19.84 34.48 -8.66
CA ILE A 47 18.65 33.67 -8.99
C ILE A 47 18.41 33.70 -10.49
N ALA A 48 18.31 34.90 -11.08
CA ALA A 48 18.02 35.06 -12.50
C ALA A 48 19.12 34.44 -13.38
N GLN A 49 20.40 34.65 -13.04
CA GLN A 49 21.52 34.08 -13.79
C GLN A 49 21.52 32.56 -13.76
N CYS A 50 21.31 31.95 -12.59
CA CYS A 50 21.31 30.49 -12.44
C CYS A 50 20.13 29.86 -13.19
N GLN A 51 18.94 30.45 -13.09
CA GLN A 51 17.74 30.01 -13.81
C GLN A 51 17.92 30.10 -15.33
N LEU A 52 18.36 31.25 -15.86
CA LEU A 52 18.58 31.44 -17.30
C LEU A 52 19.66 30.50 -17.85
N SER A 53 20.76 30.31 -17.10
CA SER A 53 21.83 29.40 -17.48
C SER A 53 21.36 27.94 -17.49
N ALA A 54 20.69 27.49 -16.42
CA ALA A 54 20.15 26.14 -16.32
C ALA A 54 19.10 25.87 -17.42
N GLN A 55 18.21 26.82 -17.68
CA GLN A 55 17.22 26.71 -18.75
C GLN A 55 17.88 26.52 -20.12
N LYS A 56 18.93 27.29 -20.42
CA LYS A 56 19.70 27.16 -21.66
C LYS A 56 20.42 25.81 -21.79
N ILE A 57 20.90 25.26 -20.67
CA ILE A 57 21.67 24.00 -20.61
C ILE A 57 20.76 22.75 -20.69
N ILE A 58 19.58 22.84 -20.09
CA ILE A 58 18.67 21.70 -19.90
C ILE A 58 17.51 21.72 -20.92
N GLY A 59 16.92 22.89 -21.19
CA GLY A 59 15.83 23.06 -22.15
C GLY A 59 14.41 22.90 -21.59
N TYR A 60 14.21 23.08 -20.29
CA TYR A 60 12.87 23.08 -19.68
C TYR A 60 12.05 24.34 -20.07
N ASP A 61 10.73 24.27 -19.89
CA ASP A 61 9.77 25.18 -20.52
C ASP A 61 9.30 26.34 -19.62
N CYS A 62 9.88 26.56 -18.44
CA CYS A 62 9.49 27.63 -17.51
C CYS A 62 10.65 28.05 -16.61
N LEU A 63 10.78 29.36 -16.34
CA LEU A 63 11.72 29.92 -15.36
C LEU A 63 11.00 30.20 -14.04
N PHE A 64 11.74 30.08 -12.93
CA PHE A 64 11.19 30.22 -11.58
C PHE A 64 11.84 31.39 -10.82
N ALA A 65 11.05 32.42 -10.47
CA ALA A 65 11.46 33.50 -9.57
C ALA A 65 11.20 33.09 -8.11
N VAL A 66 12.10 32.24 -7.59
CA VAL A 66 11.96 31.57 -6.30
C VAL A 66 13.33 31.47 -5.64
N ALA A 67 13.39 31.77 -4.34
CA ALA A 67 14.60 31.54 -3.53
C ALA A 67 14.44 30.30 -2.63
N ASP A 68 13.39 30.31 -1.80
CA ASP A 68 13.05 29.31 -0.78
C ASP A 68 11.69 29.64 -0.15
N LEU A 69 11.29 28.87 0.87
CA LEU A 69 10.05 29.03 1.63
C LEU A 69 10.15 29.97 2.84
N CYS A 70 11.25 30.72 2.99
CA CYS A 70 11.48 31.59 4.14
C CYS A 70 11.33 33.10 3.82
N VAL A 71 11.14 33.48 2.56
CA VAL A 71 11.10 34.89 2.12
C VAL A 71 10.05 35.70 2.87
N GLU A 72 8.81 35.21 2.95
CA GLU A 72 7.73 35.93 3.64
C GLU A 72 7.87 35.87 5.16
N ALA A 73 8.33 34.76 5.72
CA ALA A 73 8.56 34.62 7.16
C ALA A 73 9.67 35.55 7.65
N GLU A 74 10.71 35.76 6.85
CA GLU A 74 11.79 36.72 7.11
C GLU A 74 11.30 38.17 7.01
N ALA A 75 10.47 38.49 6.02
CA ALA A 75 9.84 39.81 5.91
C ALA A 75 8.95 40.12 7.14
N LEU A 76 8.39 39.10 7.78
CA LEU A 76 7.67 39.20 9.05
C LEU A 76 8.59 39.27 10.29
N GLY A 77 9.90 39.09 10.11
CA GLY A 77 10.92 39.21 11.16
C GLY A 77 11.37 37.89 11.80
N SER A 78 11.09 36.74 11.16
CA SER A 78 11.70 35.46 11.56
C SER A 78 13.18 35.45 11.20
N VAL A 79 14.02 34.81 12.02
CA VAL A 79 15.46 34.69 11.76
C VAL A 79 15.71 33.47 10.88
N VAL A 80 16.39 33.68 9.76
CA VAL A 80 16.68 32.64 8.77
C VAL A 80 18.16 32.27 8.82
N ALA A 81 18.45 30.97 8.91
CA ALA A 81 19.79 30.42 8.72
C ALA A 81 20.04 30.12 7.25
N TYR A 82 21.27 30.36 6.80
CA TYR A 82 21.70 30.15 5.40
C TYR A 82 22.90 29.19 5.36
N PRO A 83 22.65 27.88 5.45
CA PRO A 83 23.71 26.87 5.32
C PRO A 83 24.37 26.93 3.94
N GLU A 84 25.62 26.49 3.85
CA GLU A 84 26.41 26.58 2.62
C GLU A 84 26.01 25.53 1.57
N ASP A 85 25.55 24.36 2.02
CA ASP A 85 25.26 23.17 1.21
C ASP A 85 23.79 22.72 1.28
N ASN A 86 22.92 23.53 1.88
CA ASN A 86 21.50 23.20 2.08
C ASN A 86 20.60 24.43 1.89
N TYR A 87 19.29 24.21 1.87
CA TYR A 87 18.31 25.29 1.77
C TYR A 87 18.25 26.17 3.02
N PRO A 88 17.90 27.46 2.88
CA PRO A 88 17.58 28.31 4.01
C PRO A 88 16.40 27.75 4.82
N TYR A 89 16.48 27.88 6.14
CA TYR A 89 15.41 27.49 7.06
C TYR A 89 15.25 28.53 8.16
N VAL A 90 14.06 28.59 8.75
CA VAL A 90 13.80 29.46 9.90
C VAL A 90 14.49 28.88 11.13
N GLU A 91 15.54 29.54 11.61
CA GLU A 91 16.24 29.20 12.84
C GLU A 91 15.44 29.65 14.07
N LYS A 92 14.79 30.82 13.97
CA LYS A 92 13.94 31.34 15.04
C LYS A 92 12.68 31.96 14.47
N ALA A 93 11.54 31.36 14.82
CA ALA A 93 10.22 31.86 14.48
C ALA A 93 9.95 33.23 15.12
N ARG A 94 9.23 34.09 14.39
CA ARG A 94 8.85 35.43 14.88
C ARG A 94 7.87 35.37 16.04
N ILE A 95 6.92 34.44 16.00
CA ILE A 95 5.86 34.26 17.00
C ILE A 95 6.28 33.17 17.97
N ASN A 96 6.66 33.56 19.18
CA ASN A 96 6.97 32.62 20.25
C ASN A 96 5.73 32.34 21.11
N ASP A 97 4.92 33.38 21.33
CA ASP A 97 3.62 33.33 22.02
C ASP A 97 2.53 34.08 21.24
N LEU A 98 1.26 33.85 21.56
CA LEU A 98 0.12 34.42 20.82
C LEU A 98 0.00 35.96 20.92
N SER A 99 0.67 36.60 21.88
CA SER A 99 0.69 38.06 21.99
C SER A 99 1.69 38.71 21.01
N ASP A 100 2.71 37.97 20.58
CA ASP A 100 3.63 38.44 19.52
C ASP A 100 2.90 38.72 18.20
N PHE A 101 1.83 37.98 17.92
CA PHE A 101 1.02 38.15 16.71
C PHE A 101 0.42 39.57 16.59
N GLU A 102 0.07 40.20 17.71
CA GLU A 102 -0.56 41.53 17.73
C GLU A 102 0.38 42.64 17.24
N ARG A 103 1.68 42.36 17.20
CA ARG A 103 2.71 43.31 16.76
C ARG A 103 3.10 43.12 15.29
N LEU A 104 2.49 42.18 14.58
CA LEU A 104 2.78 41.92 13.18
C LEU A 104 1.97 42.84 12.27
N SER A 105 2.60 43.24 11.17
CA SER A 105 1.98 43.99 10.08
C SER A 105 2.29 43.32 8.77
N VAL A 106 1.37 43.44 7.80
CA VAL A 106 1.61 42.93 6.44
C VAL A 106 2.84 43.65 5.86
N PRO A 107 3.89 42.92 5.42
CA PRO A 107 5.10 43.53 4.90
C PRO A 107 4.86 44.19 3.54
N ASP A 108 5.66 45.21 3.23
CA ASP A 108 5.70 45.84 1.91
C ASP A 108 6.65 45.04 0.99
N PRO A 109 6.14 44.40 -0.08
CA PRO A 109 6.98 43.58 -0.96
C PRO A 109 8.09 44.33 -1.68
N ASN A 110 8.01 45.66 -1.78
CA ASN A 110 9.04 46.50 -2.40
C ASN A 110 10.15 46.93 -1.42
N ARG A 111 10.03 46.62 -0.12
CA ARG A 111 10.97 47.10 0.90
C ARG A 111 11.43 46.02 1.88
N ASP A 112 10.54 45.14 2.31
CA ASP A 112 10.76 44.32 3.51
C ASP A 112 11.36 42.94 3.18
N GLY A 113 12.33 42.51 3.99
CA GLY A 113 13.02 41.22 3.84
C GLY A 113 13.67 41.03 2.47
N ARG A 114 13.54 39.81 1.92
CA ARG A 114 14.06 39.44 0.59
C ARG A 114 13.03 39.54 -0.54
N MET A 115 11.81 40.02 -0.27
CA MET A 115 10.78 40.19 -1.31
C MET A 115 11.26 41.04 -2.51
N PRO A 116 12.01 42.16 -2.32
CA PRO A 116 12.53 42.95 -3.44
C PRO A 116 13.51 42.18 -4.33
N GLU A 117 14.29 41.26 -3.77
CA GLU A 117 15.23 40.44 -4.53
C GLU A 117 14.50 39.43 -5.45
N ILE A 118 13.35 38.92 -5.01
CA ILE A 118 12.50 38.07 -5.88
C ILE A 118 11.90 38.89 -7.02
N ILE A 119 11.41 40.11 -6.75
CA ILE A 119 10.89 41.02 -7.78
C ILE A 119 11.99 41.39 -8.79
N LYS A 120 13.23 41.59 -8.30
CA LYS A 120 14.40 41.86 -9.12
C LYS A 120 14.75 40.68 -10.03
N ALA A 121 14.81 39.46 -9.48
CA ALA A 121 15.03 38.24 -10.25
C ALA A 121 14.00 38.09 -11.37
N LEU A 122 12.71 38.28 -11.01
CA LEU A 122 11.59 38.25 -11.95
C LEU A 122 11.81 39.23 -13.11
N LYS A 123 12.12 40.50 -12.83
CA LYS A 123 12.33 41.52 -13.87
C LYS A 123 13.46 41.15 -14.83
N ILE A 124 14.59 40.66 -14.29
CA ILE A 124 15.74 40.24 -15.09
C ILE A 124 15.35 39.08 -16.00
N MET A 125 14.70 38.05 -15.46
CA MET A 125 14.27 36.89 -16.24
C MET A 125 13.21 37.24 -17.28
N LYS A 126 12.23 38.10 -16.94
CA LYS A 126 11.21 38.56 -17.89
C LYS A 126 11.81 39.33 -19.06
N ALA A 127 12.80 40.19 -18.80
CA ALA A 127 13.53 40.89 -19.84
C ALA A 127 14.33 39.92 -20.73
N ALA A 128 15.02 38.95 -20.14
CA ALA A 128 15.84 37.99 -20.88
C ALA A 128 15.04 36.91 -21.63
N ALA A 129 13.83 36.58 -21.16
CA ALA A 129 12.97 35.57 -21.78
C ALA A 129 12.30 36.06 -23.07
N GLU A 130 12.28 37.38 -23.33
CA GLU A 130 11.74 38.02 -24.56
C GLU A 130 10.34 37.55 -24.98
N GLY A 131 9.52 37.08 -24.03
CA GLY A 131 8.18 36.54 -24.31
C GLY A 131 8.18 35.14 -24.96
N GLU A 132 9.30 34.43 -24.94
CA GLU A 132 9.43 33.06 -25.45
C GLU A 132 9.31 31.99 -24.35
N ILE A 133 9.69 32.33 -23.12
CA ILE A 133 9.67 31.42 -21.95
C ILE A 133 8.82 32.07 -20.85
N PRO A 134 7.86 31.35 -20.24
CA PRO A 134 7.12 31.86 -19.09
C PRO A 134 8.04 31.97 -17.87
N VAL A 135 7.85 33.02 -17.07
CA VAL A 135 8.49 33.21 -15.77
C VAL A 135 7.40 33.19 -14.71
N VAL A 136 7.39 32.13 -13.92
CA VAL A 136 6.46 31.91 -12.80
C VAL A 136 7.16 32.33 -11.52
N ALA A 137 6.49 33.12 -10.69
CA ALA A 137 6.99 33.52 -9.38
C ALA A 137 6.33 32.71 -8.27
N HIS A 138 6.99 32.64 -7.13
CA HIS A 138 6.52 31.86 -5.98
C HIS A 138 5.96 32.74 -4.87
N VAL A 139 4.93 32.22 -4.21
CA VAL A 139 4.55 32.62 -2.85
C VAL A 139 4.33 31.39 -1.98
N THR A 140 4.68 31.48 -0.71
CA THR A 140 4.38 30.45 0.28
C THR A 140 2.87 30.42 0.53
N GLY A 141 2.29 29.23 0.75
CA GLY A 141 0.88 29.10 1.13
C GLY A 141 0.59 29.61 2.55
N PRO A 142 -0.62 30.10 2.86
CA PRO A 142 -0.92 30.70 4.17
C PRO A 142 -0.67 29.78 5.37
N MET A 143 -0.94 28.48 5.24
CA MET A 143 -0.65 27.48 6.29
C MET A 143 0.86 27.31 6.49
N THR A 144 1.61 27.19 5.40
CA THR A 144 3.07 27.07 5.48
C THR A 144 3.71 28.35 6.01
N LEU A 145 3.24 29.53 5.60
CA LEU A 145 3.74 30.79 6.14
C LEU A 145 3.53 30.87 7.67
N LEU A 146 2.36 30.43 8.15
CA LEU A 146 2.10 30.37 9.59
C LEU A 146 3.05 29.40 10.29
N SER A 147 3.26 28.20 9.75
CA SER A 147 4.20 27.20 10.31
C SER A 147 5.68 27.56 10.18
N ARG A 148 6.01 28.60 9.40
CA ARG A 148 7.36 29.19 9.35
C ARG A 148 7.50 30.39 10.29
N THR A 149 6.40 31.08 10.57
CA THR A 149 6.39 32.27 11.43
C THR A 149 6.15 31.92 12.91
N MET A 150 5.64 30.70 13.17
CA MET A 150 5.45 30.05 14.46
C MET A 150 5.93 28.59 14.37
N GLU A 151 6.44 28.01 15.46
CA GLU A 151 6.74 26.57 15.53
C GLU A 151 5.51 25.72 15.16
N ILE A 152 5.73 24.63 14.42
CA ILE A 152 4.63 23.83 13.86
C ILE A 152 3.79 23.17 14.95
N GLU A 153 4.41 22.73 16.05
CA GLU A 153 3.72 22.15 17.20
C GLU A 153 2.77 23.17 17.84
N LYS A 154 3.22 24.42 18.00
CA LYS A 154 2.39 25.52 18.52
C LYS A 154 1.25 25.87 17.58
N MET A 155 1.49 25.83 16.27
CA MET A 155 0.44 26.00 15.26
C MET A 155 -0.63 24.91 15.41
N LEU A 156 -0.22 23.64 15.58
CA LEU A 156 -1.11 22.50 15.77
C LEU A 156 -1.89 22.58 17.10
N TYR A 157 -1.28 23.03 18.19
CA TYR A 157 -2.01 23.30 19.43
C TYR A 157 -3.00 24.47 19.26
N THR A 158 -2.60 25.53 18.56
CA THR A 158 -3.46 26.71 18.36
C THR A 158 -4.71 26.39 17.54
N VAL A 159 -4.63 25.51 16.54
CA VAL A 159 -5.83 25.10 15.77
C VAL A 159 -6.82 24.32 16.63
N VAL A 160 -6.35 23.56 17.63
CA VAL A 160 -7.19 22.78 18.56
C VAL A 160 -7.73 23.66 19.70
N ASP A 161 -6.84 24.36 20.40
CA ASP A 161 -7.16 25.08 21.64
C ASP A 161 -7.79 26.46 21.39
N HIS A 162 -7.41 27.10 20.28
CA HIS A 162 -7.77 28.49 19.96
C HIS A 162 -8.18 28.67 18.48
N PRO A 163 -9.18 27.93 17.96
CA PRO A 163 -9.52 27.92 16.54
C PRO A 163 -9.95 29.28 15.98
N ALA A 164 -10.54 30.16 16.79
CA ALA A 164 -10.85 31.53 16.39
C ALA A 164 -9.58 32.35 16.14
N ARG A 165 -8.61 32.26 17.06
CA ARG A 165 -7.32 32.94 16.92
C ARG A 165 -6.51 32.38 15.75
N PHE A 166 -6.52 31.07 15.58
CA PHE A 166 -5.91 30.41 14.42
C PHE A 166 -6.46 30.96 13.09
N ARG A 167 -7.78 31.19 13.01
CA ARG A 167 -8.41 31.79 11.83
C ARG A 167 -7.93 33.22 11.57
N GLU A 168 -7.84 34.06 12.60
CA GLU A 168 -7.29 35.43 12.48
C GLU A 168 -5.85 35.40 11.96
N MET A 169 -5.02 34.49 12.49
CA MET A 169 -3.63 34.32 12.06
C MET A 169 -3.53 33.88 10.60
N LEU A 170 -4.38 32.96 10.16
CA LEU A 170 -4.43 32.54 8.75
C LEU A 170 -4.95 33.64 7.83
N GLU A 171 -5.93 34.44 8.25
CA GLU A 171 -6.39 35.60 7.47
C GLU A 171 -5.28 36.63 7.29
N PHE A 172 -4.48 36.86 8.34
CA PHE A 172 -3.27 37.68 8.25
C PHE A 172 -2.25 37.10 7.27
N CYS A 173 -1.88 35.82 7.40
CA CYS A 173 -0.96 35.15 6.46
C CYS A 173 -1.48 35.20 5.02
N THR A 174 -2.80 35.04 4.83
CA THR A 174 -3.45 35.18 3.52
C THR A 174 -3.24 36.58 2.93
N ALA A 175 -3.35 37.63 3.74
CA ALA A 175 -3.10 39.00 3.29
C ALA A 175 -1.64 39.22 2.90
N VAL A 176 -0.68 38.65 3.64
CA VAL A 176 0.75 38.67 3.30
C VAL A 176 1.00 38.00 1.95
N CYS A 177 0.55 36.76 1.79
CA CYS A 177 0.72 36.01 0.53
C CYS A 177 0.04 36.72 -0.65
N SER A 178 -1.17 37.26 -0.45
CA SER A 178 -1.90 37.97 -1.51
C SER A 178 -1.21 39.27 -1.92
N SER A 179 -0.73 40.06 -0.95
CA SER A 179 0.01 41.30 -1.21
C SER A 179 1.25 41.05 -2.08
N PHE A 180 2.03 40.03 -1.72
CA PHE A 180 3.23 39.68 -2.47
C PHE A 180 2.91 39.11 -3.86
N ALA A 181 1.94 38.20 -3.95
CA ALA A 181 1.51 37.62 -5.23
C ALA A 181 1.03 38.70 -6.22
N VAL A 182 0.22 39.66 -5.74
CA VAL A 182 -0.24 40.80 -6.54
C VAL A 182 0.92 41.64 -7.04
N GLU A 183 1.92 41.91 -6.19
CA GLU A 183 3.08 42.71 -6.59
C GLU A 183 3.94 41.97 -7.63
N LEU A 184 4.12 40.65 -7.49
CA LEU A 184 4.83 39.83 -8.48
C LEU A 184 4.11 39.85 -9.84
N VAL A 185 2.78 39.73 -9.87
CA VAL A 185 2.00 39.82 -11.12
C VAL A 185 2.12 41.20 -11.76
N LYS A 186 2.04 42.30 -10.99
CA LYS A 186 2.24 43.67 -11.51
C LYS A 186 3.62 43.88 -12.12
N ASN A 187 4.63 43.18 -11.61
CA ASN A 187 6.00 43.24 -12.12
C ASN A 187 6.27 42.23 -13.24
N GLY A 188 5.23 41.55 -13.75
CA GLY A 188 5.27 40.81 -15.00
C GLY A 188 5.33 39.29 -14.87
N ALA A 189 5.07 38.70 -13.70
CA ALA A 189 4.98 37.25 -13.56
C ALA A 189 3.86 36.68 -14.45
N ASP A 190 4.16 35.63 -15.23
CA ASP A 190 3.15 34.95 -16.06
C ASP A 190 2.25 34.04 -15.23
N GLY A 191 2.64 33.77 -13.99
CA GLY A 191 1.88 32.96 -13.04
C GLY A 191 2.49 32.99 -11.65
N ILE A 192 1.69 32.52 -10.70
CA ILE A 192 2.08 32.33 -9.31
C ILE A 192 1.93 30.86 -8.95
N ILE A 193 3.04 30.23 -8.59
CA ILE A 193 3.05 28.93 -7.91
C ILE A 193 3.00 29.15 -6.41
N MET A 194 2.01 28.55 -5.77
CA MET A 194 1.87 28.54 -4.32
C MET A 194 2.33 27.20 -3.78
N LEU A 195 3.47 27.20 -3.08
CA LEU A 195 4.01 26.01 -2.41
C LEU A 195 3.48 25.98 -0.97
N ASP A 196 2.75 24.91 -0.62
CA ASP A 196 2.08 24.82 0.68
C ASP A 196 2.22 23.45 1.34
N PRO A 197 3.45 22.97 1.61
CA PRO A 197 3.68 21.65 2.19
C PRO A 197 3.03 21.44 3.56
N SER A 198 2.78 22.50 4.34
CA SER A 198 2.10 22.38 5.64
C SER A 198 0.60 22.08 5.52
N SER A 199 0.01 22.30 4.34
CA SER A 199 -1.37 21.87 4.02
C SER A 199 -1.47 20.39 3.63
N SER A 200 -0.34 19.69 3.56
CA SER A 200 -0.29 18.26 3.25
C SER A 200 -1.11 17.43 4.24
N PRO A 201 -1.80 16.37 3.81
CA PRO A 201 -2.42 15.40 4.72
C PRO A 201 -1.42 14.67 5.62
N SER A 202 -0.12 14.68 5.30
CA SER A 202 0.93 14.21 6.21
C SER A 202 1.16 15.13 7.41
N VAL A 203 0.67 16.37 7.35
CA VAL A 203 0.83 17.39 8.41
C VAL A 203 -0.52 17.74 9.03
N LEU A 204 -1.53 18.01 8.21
CA LEU A 204 -2.86 18.44 8.62
C LEU A 204 -3.95 17.51 8.07
N PRO A 205 -4.84 16.97 8.91
CA PRO A 205 -5.97 16.19 8.44
C PRO A 205 -6.85 16.95 7.44
N ALA A 206 -7.42 16.24 6.46
CA ALA A 206 -8.26 16.81 5.40
C ALA A 206 -9.41 17.69 5.94
N ARG A 207 -9.96 17.35 7.11
CA ARG A 207 -11.01 18.14 7.79
C ARG A 207 -10.50 19.54 8.16
N ILE A 208 -9.29 19.64 8.72
CA ILE A 208 -8.70 20.92 9.11
C ILE A 208 -8.41 21.78 7.88
N PHE A 209 -7.89 21.18 6.81
CA PHE A 209 -7.70 21.89 5.55
C PHE A 209 -9.03 22.38 4.96
N ARG A 210 -10.09 21.55 4.99
CA ARG A 210 -11.42 21.94 4.52
C ARG A 210 -11.98 23.13 5.31
N GLU A 211 -11.81 23.12 6.63
CA GLU A 211 -12.34 24.16 7.53
C GLU A 211 -11.54 25.46 7.46
N PHE A 212 -10.20 25.37 7.44
CA PHE A 212 -9.33 26.53 7.60
C PHE A 212 -8.47 26.86 6.38
N GLY A 213 -8.03 25.86 5.61
CA GLY A 213 -7.06 26.05 4.51
C GLY A 213 -7.67 26.44 3.17
N LEU A 214 -8.87 25.94 2.86
CA LEU A 214 -9.49 26.14 1.53
C LEU A 214 -9.75 27.62 1.19
N LYS A 215 -10.38 28.37 2.10
CA LYS A 215 -10.71 29.79 1.88
C LYS A 215 -9.46 30.66 1.71
N PRO A 216 -8.42 30.56 2.56
CA PRO A 216 -7.12 31.21 2.33
C PRO A 216 -6.54 30.98 0.94
N VAL A 217 -6.43 29.71 0.52
CA VAL A 217 -5.89 29.32 -0.79
C VAL A 217 -6.67 29.97 -1.93
N SER A 218 -8.00 29.85 -1.91
CA SER A 218 -8.87 30.47 -2.91
C SER A 218 -8.77 32.01 -2.93
N SER A 219 -8.53 32.63 -1.77
CA SER A 219 -8.40 34.09 -1.66
C SER A 219 -7.11 34.59 -2.30
N VAL A 220 -5.99 33.89 -2.10
CA VAL A 220 -4.70 34.21 -2.75
C VAL A 220 -4.84 34.10 -4.27
N PHE A 221 -5.41 32.99 -4.78
CA PHE A 221 -5.60 32.83 -6.23
C PHE A 221 -6.59 33.85 -6.83
N SER A 222 -7.62 34.24 -6.08
CA SER A 222 -8.51 35.32 -6.50
C SER A 222 -7.78 36.66 -6.61
N ALA A 223 -6.86 36.95 -5.67
CA ALA A 223 -6.02 38.15 -5.73
C ALA A 223 -5.07 38.12 -6.93
N VAL A 224 -4.47 36.96 -7.24
CA VAL A 224 -3.63 36.77 -8.45
C VAL A 224 -4.42 37.07 -9.72
N LYS A 225 -5.60 36.47 -9.88
CA LYS A 225 -6.46 36.72 -11.05
C LYS A 225 -6.96 38.17 -11.11
N GLY A 226 -7.20 38.80 -9.96
CA GLY A 226 -7.56 40.21 -9.87
C GLY A 226 -6.44 41.16 -10.30
N ALA A 227 -5.17 40.82 -10.03
CA ALA A 227 -4.02 41.57 -10.48
C ALA A 227 -3.72 41.36 -11.98
N GLY A 228 -3.99 40.15 -12.49
CA GLY A 228 -3.84 39.83 -13.90
C GLY A 228 -4.66 38.61 -14.29
N ALA A 229 -5.74 38.81 -15.05
CA ALA A 229 -6.65 37.72 -15.44
C ALA A 229 -5.97 36.59 -16.23
N GLY A 230 -4.89 36.92 -16.95
CA GLY A 230 -4.08 35.97 -17.69
C GLY A 230 -2.98 35.26 -16.88
N ALA A 231 -2.74 35.66 -15.63
CA ALA A 231 -1.73 35.03 -14.79
C ALA A 231 -2.17 33.62 -14.37
N LEU A 232 -1.26 32.65 -14.51
CA LEU A 232 -1.52 31.28 -14.08
C LEU A 232 -1.59 31.19 -12.55
N THR A 233 -2.55 30.42 -12.06
CA THR A 233 -2.67 30.02 -10.66
C THR A 233 -2.26 28.57 -10.55
N TRP A 234 -1.22 28.30 -9.76
CA TRP A 234 -0.62 26.98 -9.65
C TRP A 234 -0.51 26.60 -8.19
N TYR A 235 -1.10 25.46 -7.80
CA TYR A 235 -0.99 24.93 -6.45
C TYR A 235 -0.07 23.70 -6.40
N SER A 236 0.88 23.68 -5.46
CA SER A 236 1.78 22.54 -5.23
C SER A 236 1.78 22.18 -3.75
N VAL A 237 1.45 20.92 -3.46
CA VAL A 237 1.41 20.36 -2.11
C VAL A 237 2.07 18.98 -2.14
N ALA A 238 3.08 18.79 -1.30
CA ALA A 238 3.76 17.51 -1.14
C ALA A 238 2.92 16.52 -0.30
N GLY A 239 3.20 15.23 -0.45
CA GLY A 239 2.59 14.14 0.31
C GLY A 239 1.43 13.43 -0.41
N PRO A 240 0.86 12.39 0.24
CA PRO A 240 -0.12 11.51 -0.36
C PRO A 240 -1.49 12.18 -0.43
N LEU A 241 -2.01 12.44 -1.63
CA LEU A 241 -3.37 12.93 -1.83
C LEU A 241 -4.29 11.79 -2.29
N THR A 242 -5.40 11.59 -1.59
CA THR A 242 -6.50 10.72 -2.03
C THR A 242 -7.47 11.49 -2.92
N GLY A 243 -8.23 10.79 -3.76
CA GLY A 243 -9.13 11.41 -4.73
C GLY A 243 -10.19 12.35 -4.12
N ASP A 244 -10.65 12.06 -2.91
CA ASP A 244 -11.65 12.86 -2.19
C ASP A 244 -11.06 14.05 -1.41
N HIS A 245 -9.73 14.19 -1.37
CA HIS A 245 -9.07 15.23 -0.59
C HIS A 245 -9.49 16.63 -1.09
N PRO A 246 -9.82 17.60 -0.20
CA PRO A 246 -10.31 18.92 -0.61
C PRO A 246 -9.32 19.71 -1.49
N ILE A 247 -8.02 19.41 -1.39
CA ILE A 247 -7.00 19.97 -2.29
C ILE A 247 -7.27 19.58 -3.75
N PHE A 248 -7.70 18.35 -4.02
CA PHE A 248 -8.08 17.94 -5.37
C PHE A 248 -9.47 18.45 -5.74
N THR A 249 -10.45 18.19 -4.89
CA THR A 249 -11.86 18.38 -5.25
C THR A 249 -12.35 19.82 -5.16
N SER A 250 -11.73 20.64 -4.31
CA SER A 250 -12.27 21.96 -3.94
C SER A 250 -11.36 23.14 -4.29
N VAL A 251 -10.03 22.94 -4.36
CA VAL A 251 -9.12 24.01 -4.81
C VAL A 251 -9.21 24.17 -6.32
N SER A 252 -9.67 25.34 -6.76
CA SER A 252 -9.74 25.72 -8.16
C SER A 252 -8.51 26.55 -8.53
N CYS A 253 -7.72 26.04 -9.48
CA CYS A 253 -6.53 26.69 -10.03
C CYS A 253 -6.25 26.14 -11.45
N ASP A 254 -5.36 26.79 -12.19
CA ASP A 254 -5.03 26.40 -13.58
C ASP A 254 -4.12 25.16 -13.62
N VAL A 255 -3.17 25.05 -12.68
CA VAL A 255 -2.20 23.94 -12.62
C VAL A 255 -2.13 23.37 -11.19
N LYS A 256 -2.02 22.05 -11.06
CA LYS A 256 -1.75 21.34 -9.81
C LYS A 256 -0.48 20.51 -9.96
N THR A 257 0.55 20.79 -9.16
CA THR A 257 1.66 19.82 -8.98
C THR A 257 1.18 18.72 -8.05
N VAL A 258 1.50 17.49 -8.40
CA VAL A 258 1.11 16.32 -7.62
C VAL A 258 2.35 15.52 -7.24
N ASP A 259 2.44 15.08 -5.99
CA ASP A 259 3.59 14.30 -5.49
C ASP A 259 3.65 12.90 -6.13
N TYR A 260 4.85 12.31 -6.21
CA TYR A 260 5.15 11.01 -6.83
C TYR A 260 4.45 9.82 -6.16
N VAL A 261 3.99 10.00 -4.92
CA VAL A 261 3.23 8.98 -4.18
C VAL A 261 1.78 8.89 -4.63
N VAL A 262 1.29 9.88 -5.38
CA VAL A 262 -0.08 9.88 -5.91
C VAL A 262 -0.09 9.19 -7.28
N PRO A 263 -0.97 8.20 -7.53
CA PRO A 263 -1.16 7.67 -8.87
C PRO A 263 -1.59 8.79 -9.84
N ILE A 264 -0.94 8.91 -11.00
CA ILE A 264 -1.20 10.02 -11.92
C ILE A 264 -2.63 9.97 -12.47
N GLU A 265 -3.23 8.78 -12.55
CA GLU A 265 -4.62 8.55 -12.92
C GLU A 265 -5.59 9.20 -11.92
N THR A 266 -5.30 9.07 -10.61
CA THR A 266 -6.07 9.72 -9.54
C THR A 266 -5.99 11.24 -9.68
N ALA A 267 -4.81 11.79 -10.01
CA ALA A 267 -4.67 13.22 -10.26
C ALA A 267 -5.52 13.67 -11.46
N PHE A 268 -5.56 12.90 -12.54
CA PHE A 268 -6.42 13.20 -13.69
C PHE A 268 -7.90 13.04 -13.37
N GLU A 269 -8.31 12.11 -12.53
CA GLU A 269 -9.71 11.90 -12.20
C GLU A 269 -10.26 13.00 -11.28
N PHE A 270 -9.53 13.33 -10.22
CA PHE A 270 -10.00 14.20 -9.14
C PHE A 270 -9.45 15.62 -9.19
N GLY A 271 -8.44 15.90 -10.02
CA GLY A 271 -7.83 17.23 -10.16
C GLY A 271 -8.76 18.32 -10.74
N GLY A 272 -9.98 17.95 -11.13
CA GLY A 272 -10.98 18.86 -11.69
C GLY A 272 -10.63 19.27 -13.11
N SER A 273 -10.70 20.57 -13.40
CA SER A 273 -10.27 21.15 -14.68
C SER A 273 -8.82 21.62 -14.68
N ALA A 274 -8.03 21.37 -13.62
CA ALA A 274 -6.64 21.79 -13.60
C ALA A 274 -5.79 20.95 -14.56
N VAL A 275 -4.73 21.56 -15.12
CA VAL A 275 -3.63 20.83 -15.73
C VAL A 275 -2.82 20.16 -14.64
N ILE A 276 -2.47 18.89 -14.86
CA ILE A 276 -1.68 18.11 -13.90
C ILE A 276 -0.20 18.27 -14.26
N ASN A 277 0.59 18.69 -13.28
CA ASN A 277 2.05 18.71 -13.34
C ASN A 277 2.66 17.64 -12.43
N GLY A 278 3.69 16.97 -12.93
CA GLY A 278 4.42 15.95 -12.18
C GLY A 278 4.45 14.60 -12.91
N ASN A 279 4.64 13.48 -12.22
CA ASN A 279 5.04 13.42 -10.82
C ASN A 279 6.25 12.51 -10.61
N ILE A 280 7.29 12.67 -11.43
CA ILE A 280 8.53 11.89 -11.27
C ILE A 280 9.09 12.10 -9.86
N LYS A 281 9.45 11.00 -9.20
CA LYS A 281 10.06 11.00 -7.86
C LYS A 281 11.32 11.88 -7.85
N PRO A 282 11.40 12.92 -7.00
CA PRO A 282 12.55 13.85 -6.98
C PRO A 282 13.90 13.17 -6.77
N MET A 283 13.98 12.16 -5.88
CA MET A 283 15.23 11.44 -5.63
C MET A 283 15.77 10.68 -6.85
N LEU A 284 14.93 10.38 -7.84
CA LEU A 284 15.37 9.73 -9.07
C LEU A 284 16.30 10.63 -9.90
N PHE A 285 16.17 11.95 -9.79
CA PHE A 285 17.07 12.89 -10.45
C PHE A 285 18.47 12.93 -9.83
N LEU A 286 18.60 12.52 -8.56
CA LEU A 286 19.86 12.46 -7.83
C LEU A 286 20.51 11.07 -7.92
N GLU A 287 19.74 10.02 -7.67
CA GLU A 287 20.25 8.65 -7.49
C GLU A 287 20.10 7.78 -8.75
N GLY A 288 19.20 8.17 -9.66
CA GLY A 288 18.88 7.41 -10.87
C GLY A 288 19.76 7.74 -12.06
N THR A 289 19.50 7.02 -13.15
CA THR A 289 20.15 7.24 -14.45
C THR A 289 19.22 7.95 -15.43
N PRO A 290 19.76 8.49 -16.55
CA PRO A 290 18.94 9.07 -17.60
C PRO A 290 17.89 8.10 -18.16
N ASP A 291 18.21 6.80 -18.20
CA ASP A 291 17.29 5.77 -18.68
C ASP A 291 16.13 5.54 -17.70
N ASP A 292 16.37 5.66 -16.39
CA ASP A 292 15.30 5.58 -15.39
C ASP A 292 14.33 6.76 -15.54
N ILE A 293 14.84 7.97 -15.76
CA ILE A 293 14.01 9.16 -16.02
C ILE A 293 13.22 8.98 -17.32
N LEU A 294 13.83 8.48 -18.40
CA LEU A 294 13.12 8.19 -19.65
C LEU A 294 12.01 7.15 -19.45
N ALA A 295 12.28 6.10 -18.68
CA ALA A 295 11.33 5.04 -18.40
C ALA A 295 10.13 5.55 -17.58
N GLU A 296 10.35 6.33 -16.52
CA GLU A 296 9.26 6.93 -15.75
C GLU A 296 8.50 7.98 -16.56
N SER A 297 9.21 8.81 -17.33
CA SER A 297 8.58 9.79 -18.23
C SER A 297 7.67 9.12 -19.25
N ALA A 298 8.10 8.00 -19.85
CA ALA A 298 7.29 7.26 -20.81
C ALA A 298 5.98 6.77 -20.19
N LYS A 299 6.00 6.25 -18.95
CA LYS A 299 4.78 5.82 -18.26
C LYS A 299 3.81 6.98 -18.05
N LEU A 300 4.31 8.12 -17.58
CA LEU A 300 3.49 9.32 -17.33
C LEU A 300 2.91 9.88 -18.64
N LEU A 301 3.72 9.93 -19.70
CA LEU A 301 3.28 10.36 -21.02
C LEU A 301 2.20 9.43 -21.58
N ASP A 302 2.37 8.11 -21.47
CA ASP A 302 1.38 7.13 -21.91
C ASP A 302 0.07 7.24 -21.11
N ALA A 303 0.13 7.45 -19.79
CA ALA A 303 -1.06 7.70 -18.96
C ALA A 303 -1.77 9.01 -19.36
N ALA A 304 -1.00 10.04 -19.73
CA ALA A 304 -1.52 11.35 -20.11
C ALA A 304 -2.15 11.40 -21.52
N ARG A 305 -1.82 10.46 -22.42
CA ARG A 305 -2.28 10.45 -23.83
C ARG A 305 -3.80 10.53 -24.01
N VAL A 306 -4.56 10.09 -23.01
CA VAL A 306 -6.04 10.05 -23.10
C VAL A 306 -6.69 11.39 -22.70
N ARG A 307 -5.95 12.33 -22.10
CA ARG A 307 -6.56 13.44 -21.33
C ARG A 307 -6.08 14.86 -21.73
N GLU A 308 -5.11 15.01 -22.64
CA GLU A 308 -4.60 16.29 -23.23
C GLU A 308 -4.17 17.42 -22.24
N ARG A 309 -4.16 17.19 -20.92
CA ARG A 309 -3.96 18.20 -19.86
C ARG A 309 -2.77 17.95 -18.94
N PHE A 310 -1.59 17.81 -19.51
CA PHE A 310 -0.43 17.32 -18.76
C PHE A 310 0.85 18.14 -19.00
N ILE A 311 1.57 18.42 -17.91
CA ILE A 311 2.92 18.97 -17.92
C ILE A 311 3.83 17.93 -17.27
N LEU A 312 4.80 17.44 -18.04
CA LEU A 312 5.78 16.48 -17.53
C LEU A 312 6.73 17.19 -16.55
N GLY A 313 6.77 16.73 -15.32
CA GLY A 313 7.54 17.37 -14.25
C GLY A 313 7.95 16.42 -13.13
N SER A 314 8.65 16.98 -12.14
CA SER A 314 8.88 16.31 -10.86
C SER A 314 7.65 16.41 -9.96
N GLY A 315 7.47 15.47 -9.02
CA GLY A 315 6.36 15.55 -8.07
C GLY A 315 6.56 16.56 -6.93
N CYS A 316 7.79 17.05 -6.76
CA CYS A 316 8.20 18.08 -5.81
C CYS A 316 9.56 18.64 -6.27
N GLU A 317 10.15 19.55 -5.49
CA GLU A 317 11.46 20.15 -5.75
C GLU A 317 12.55 19.12 -6.04
N VAL A 318 13.28 19.33 -7.13
CA VAL A 318 14.42 18.51 -7.53
C VAL A 318 15.60 18.74 -6.55
N PRO A 319 16.24 17.67 -6.02
CA PRO A 319 17.33 17.83 -5.06
C PRO A 319 18.51 18.65 -5.60
N LEU A 320 19.16 19.41 -4.71
CA LEU A 320 20.26 20.33 -5.04
C LEU A 320 21.35 19.69 -5.91
N ASN A 321 21.79 18.46 -5.63
CA ASN A 321 22.92 17.85 -6.33
C ASN A 321 22.52 16.92 -7.48
N SER A 322 21.33 17.13 -8.05
CA SER A 322 20.82 16.28 -9.13
C SER A 322 21.62 16.40 -10.42
N SER A 323 21.68 15.31 -11.19
CA SER A 323 22.46 15.26 -12.44
C SER A 323 21.81 16.10 -13.56
N PRO A 324 22.58 16.96 -14.27
CA PRO A 324 22.08 17.65 -15.46
C PRO A 324 21.67 16.68 -16.58
N GLU A 325 22.29 15.50 -16.68
CA GLU A 325 21.93 14.47 -17.64
C GLU A 325 20.53 13.90 -17.38
N ASN A 326 20.18 13.72 -16.10
CA ASN A 326 18.84 13.27 -15.68
C ASN A 326 17.78 14.32 -16.00
N LEU A 327 18.06 15.60 -15.73
CA LEU A 327 17.16 16.70 -16.12
C LEU A 327 16.98 16.82 -17.64
N ARG A 328 18.06 16.64 -18.42
CA ARG A 328 17.96 16.60 -19.89
C ARG A 328 17.18 15.38 -20.39
N ALA A 329 17.25 14.25 -19.68
CA ALA A 329 16.49 13.06 -20.04
C ALA A 329 14.98 13.31 -20.00
N LEU A 330 14.50 14.11 -19.04
CA LEU A 330 13.12 14.55 -18.96
C LEU A 330 12.67 15.32 -20.21
N VAL A 331 13.51 16.26 -20.66
CA VAL A 331 13.26 17.06 -21.87
C VAL A 331 13.26 16.17 -23.12
N ARG A 332 14.23 15.27 -23.24
CA ARG A 332 14.31 14.30 -24.34
C ARG A 332 13.07 13.42 -24.44
N ALA A 333 12.51 12.96 -23.32
CA ALA A 333 11.29 12.15 -23.32
C ALA A 333 10.13 12.86 -24.03
N ALA A 334 9.88 14.14 -23.69
CA ALA A 334 8.81 14.91 -24.31
C ALA A 334 9.08 15.19 -25.80
N GLU A 335 10.33 15.44 -26.20
CA GLU A 335 10.70 15.64 -27.61
C GLU A 335 10.57 14.37 -28.46
N GLU A 336 10.87 13.20 -27.90
CA GLU A 336 10.66 11.91 -28.57
C GLU A 336 9.17 11.63 -28.75
N GLU A 337 8.35 11.97 -27.76
CA GLU A 337 6.90 11.83 -27.82
C GLU A 337 6.27 12.73 -28.90
N GLY A 338 6.67 14.01 -28.95
CA GLY A 338 6.23 14.91 -30.04
C GLY A 338 6.58 14.36 -31.43
N ARG A 339 7.78 13.80 -31.60
CA ARG A 339 8.20 13.15 -32.86
C ARG A 339 7.41 11.88 -33.17
N ARG A 340 6.95 11.13 -32.16
CA ARG A 340 6.08 9.95 -32.35
C ARG A 340 4.68 10.39 -32.79
N PHE A 341 4.13 11.45 -32.19
CA PHE A 341 2.85 12.03 -32.58
C PHE A 341 2.86 12.46 -34.05
N GLU A 342 3.89 13.19 -34.49
CA GLU A 342 4.09 13.57 -35.89
C GLU A 342 4.21 12.38 -36.86
N ARG A 343 4.82 11.26 -36.41
CA ARG A 343 4.97 10.02 -37.21
C ARG A 343 3.70 9.16 -37.24
N SER A 344 2.87 9.23 -36.20
CA SER A 344 1.65 8.42 -36.04
C SER A 344 0.51 8.88 -36.95
N ASN A 345 0.57 10.11 -37.45
CA ASN A 345 -0.29 10.62 -38.52
C ASN A 345 0.01 9.99 -39.91
N GLY A 346 0.62 8.79 -40.00
CA GLY A 346 1.07 8.27 -41.29
C GLY A 346 1.44 6.80 -41.54
N ARG A 347 1.12 5.76 -40.73
CA ARG A 347 1.18 4.32 -41.18
C ARG A 347 0.62 3.27 -40.17
N PRO A 348 0.07 2.12 -40.64
CA PRO A 348 -0.57 1.08 -39.80
C PRO A 348 0.37 -0.04 -39.28
N ALA A 349 -0.07 -0.75 -38.22
CA ALA A 349 0.68 -1.70 -37.38
C ALA A 349 1.10 -3.04 -38.05
N GLY A 350 2.34 -3.49 -37.82
CA GLY A 350 2.89 -4.79 -38.25
C GLY A 350 2.71 -5.92 -37.22
N LYS A 351 3.01 -7.17 -37.62
CA LYS A 351 2.98 -8.40 -36.79
C LYS A 351 4.29 -9.19 -36.93
N HIS A 352 4.69 -9.94 -35.89
CA HIS A 352 5.93 -10.75 -35.80
C HIS A 352 5.68 -12.20 -35.40
N GLU A 353 6.59 -13.13 -35.74
CA GLU A 353 6.51 -14.55 -35.35
C GLU A 353 7.43 -14.88 -34.13
N LEU A 354 6.87 -15.46 -33.08
CA LEU A 354 7.58 -15.91 -31.88
C LEU A 354 7.61 -17.44 -31.81
N THR A 355 8.81 -18.04 -31.64
CA THR A 355 8.98 -19.48 -31.36
C THR A 355 9.36 -19.71 -29.89
N ILE A 356 8.55 -20.46 -29.14
CA ILE A 356 8.72 -20.70 -27.70
C ILE A 356 9.27 -22.11 -27.44
N LEU A 357 10.44 -22.20 -26.82
CA LEU A 357 11.11 -23.44 -26.41
C LEU A 357 11.09 -23.62 -24.89
N PRO A 358 11.05 -24.87 -24.39
CA PRO A 358 11.06 -26.16 -25.11
C PRO A 358 9.67 -26.59 -25.62
N HIS A 359 8.63 -25.78 -25.40
CA HIS A 359 7.24 -26.08 -25.78
C HIS A 359 7.01 -26.23 -27.30
N ARG A 360 7.99 -25.87 -28.15
CA ARG A 360 7.95 -25.90 -29.63
C ARG A 360 6.72 -25.21 -30.21
N LYS A 361 6.25 -24.14 -29.56
CA LYS A 361 5.05 -23.41 -29.97
C LYS A 361 5.42 -22.19 -30.81
N LYS A 362 4.76 -22.01 -31.95
CA LYS A 362 4.89 -20.82 -32.81
C LYS A 362 3.63 -19.98 -32.72
N ILE A 363 3.77 -18.68 -32.51
CA ILE A 363 2.64 -17.73 -32.44
C ILE A 363 2.97 -16.43 -33.16
N THR A 364 1.95 -15.79 -33.70
CA THR A 364 2.06 -14.47 -34.33
C THR A 364 1.56 -13.41 -33.38
N VAL A 365 2.34 -12.36 -33.15
CA VAL A 365 2.03 -11.31 -32.17
C VAL A 365 2.12 -9.91 -32.81
N PRO A 366 1.34 -8.93 -32.33
CA PRO A 366 1.47 -7.53 -32.76
C PRO A 366 2.86 -6.97 -32.45
N ASP A 367 3.31 -6.00 -33.26
CA ASP A 367 4.49 -5.20 -32.95
C ASP A 367 4.34 -4.50 -31.59
N GLY A 368 5.33 -4.67 -30.71
CA GLY A 368 5.36 -4.10 -29.37
C GLY A 368 4.69 -4.95 -28.27
N ALA A 369 4.16 -6.14 -28.59
CA ALA A 369 3.49 -6.99 -27.59
C ALA A 369 4.46 -7.42 -26.46
N ASN A 370 4.02 -7.37 -25.20
CA ASN A 370 4.84 -7.78 -24.06
C ASN A 370 5.01 -9.30 -24.01
N LEU A 371 6.24 -9.77 -23.83
CA LEU A 371 6.57 -11.19 -23.90
C LEU A 371 5.92 -12.02 -22.77
N MET A 372 5.72 -11.45 -21.59
CA MET A 372 5.04 -12.15 -20.49
C MET A 372 3.56 -12.37 -20.78
N ASP A 373 2.89 -11.41 -21.39
CA ASP A 373 1.48 -11.53 -21.81
C ASP A 373 1.34 -12.55 -22.93
N VAL A 374 2.20 -12.44 -23.94
CA VAL A 374 2.28 -13.37 -25.06
C VAL A 374 2.52 -14.81 -24.58
N LEU A 375 3.41 -15.01 -23.61
CA LEU A 375 3.66 -16.33 -23.00
C LEU A 375 2.41 -16.85 -22.27
N GLY A 376 1.74 -15.99 -21.49
CA GLY A 376 0.49 -16.30 -20.79
C GLY A 376 -0.64 -16.71 -21.74
N GLU A 377 -0.92 -15.91 -22.75
CA GLU A 377 -1.93 -16.19 -23.79
C GLU A 377 -1.61 -17.46 -24.59
N SER A 378 -0.32 -17.77 -24.76
CA SER A 378 0.13 -19.01 -25.39
C SER A 378 0.05 -20.24 -24.48
N GLY A 379 -0.40 -20.11 -23.23
CA GLY A 379 -0.52 -21.21 -22.26
C GLY A 379 0.81 -21.66 -21.64
N VAL A 380 1.90 -20.90 -21.83
CA VAL A 380 3.21 -21.16 -21.22
C VAL A 380 3.33 -20.36 -19.92
N ARG A 381 3.14 -21.02 -18.77
CA ARG A 381 3.09 -20.37 -17.46
C ARG A 381 4.47 -20.09 -16.89
N ILE A 382 4.72 -18.84 -16.53
CA ILE A 382 5.96 -18.38 -15.89
C ILE A 382 5.69 -17.63 -14.57
N THR A 383 6.64 -17.66 -13.63
CA THR A 383 6.49 -17.02 -12.31
C THR A 383 6.64 -15.50 -12.38
N GLY A 384 5.79 -14.76 -11.65
CA GLY A 384 5.89 -13.30 -11.57
C GLY A 384 4.98 -12.72 -10.49
N TYR A 385 5.55 -12.42 -9.31
CA TYR A 385 4.81 -11.94 -8.13
C TYR A 385 4.72 -10.41 -8.05
N CYS A 386 5.18 -9.70 -9.07
CA CYS A 386 5.46 -8.27 -9.01
C CYS A 386 4.68 -7.44 -10.05
N ALA A 387 3.58 -7.98 -10.59
CA ALA A 387 2.74 -7.27 -11.55
C ALA A 387 3.53 -6.61 -12.71
N LYS A 388 4.49 -7.35 -13.29
CA LYS A 388 5.36 -6.92 -14.41
C LYS A 388 6.35 -5.77 -14.11
N ASN A 389 6.52 -5.35 -12.86
CA ASN A 389 7.49 -4.31 -12.51
C ASN A 389 8.95 -4.81 -12.45
N GLY A 390 9.20 -6.11 -12.68
CA GLY A 390 10.54 -6.70 -12.74
C GLY A 390 11.26 -6.88 -11.40
N SER A 391 10.69 -6.45 -10.26
CA SER A 391 11.37 -6.48 -8.96
C SER A 391 11.59 -7.89 -8.39
N CYS A 392 10.75 -8.85 -8.77
CA CYS A 392 10.87 -10.21 -8.22
C CYS A 392 11.96 -11.05 -8.91
N GLY A 393 12.41 -10.70 -10.11
CA GLY A 393 13.40 -11.46 -10.88
C GLY A 393 12.97 -12.85 -11.39
N LYS A 394 11.71 -13.26 -11.18
CA LYS A 394 11.30 -14.66 -11.37
C LYS A 394 10.81 -15.04 -12.78
N CYS A 395 10.52 -14.06 -13.63
CA CYS A 395 10.02 -14.29 -14.99
C CYS A 395 11.15 -14.42 -16.05
N GLY A 396 12.31 -14.96 -15.66
CA GLY A 396 13.49 -15.05 -16.53
C GLY A 396 13.24 -15.89 -17.79
N VAL A 397 13.68 -15.41 -18.95
CA VAL A 397 13.62 -16.06 -20.26
C VAL A 397 14.89 -15.77 -21.05
N VAL A 398 15.30 -16.69 -21.92
CA VAL A 398 16.49 -16.51 -22.76
C VAL A 398 16.05 -16.25 -24.20
N VAL A 399 16.41 -15.11 -24.77
CA VAL A 399 16.11 -14.77 -26.17
C VAL A 399 17.26 -15.21 -27.07
N LYS A 400 16.96 -16.03 -28.08
CA LYS A 400 17.90 -16.46 -29.12
C LYS A 400 17.68 -15.64 -30.38
N ASN A 401 18.61 -14.73 -30.66
CA ASN A 401 18.58 -13.95 -31.90
C ASN A 401 19.28 -14.73 -33.02
N ARG A 402 18.56 -15.07 -34.09
CA ARG A 402 19.10 -15.73 -35.29
C ARG A 402 20.14 -14.90 -36.07
N ALA A 403 20.37 -13.64 -35.71
CA ALA A 403 21.16 -12.70 -36.52
C ALA A 403 22.63 -12.50 -36.10
N ARG A 404 23.13 -13.13 -35.01
CA ARG A 404 24.53 -12.94 -34.54
C ARG A 404 25.47 -14.14 -34.70
N ASP A 405 24.97 -15.34 -34.97
CA ASP A 405 25.81 -16.56 -34.98
C ASP A 405 26.23 -17.02 -36.40
N ALA A 406 26.03 -16.18 -37.43
CA ALA A 406 26.32 -16.53 -38.83
C ALA A 406 27.59 -15.90 -39.41
N ARG A 407 28.54 -15.43 -38.57
CA ARG A 407 29.87 -15.00 -39.03
C ARG A 407 30.95 -15.41 -38.04
N GLY A 408 31.66 -16.50 -38.35
CA GLY A 408 32.94 -16.84 -37.72
C GLY A 408 33.16 -18.34 -37.56
N GLU A 409 33.43 -19.05 -38.67
CA GLU A 409 34.19 -20.30 -38.60
C GLU A 409 35.66 -19.96 -38.28
N GLY A 410 36.23 -20.71 -37.33
CA GLY A 410 37.65 -20.71 -37.01
C GLY A 410 37.94 -21.94 -36.14
N GLU A 411 38.45 -22.98 -36.79
CA GLU A 411 38.87 -24.23 -36.16
C GLU A 411 39.91 -24.01 -35.04
N GLY A 412 39.81 -24.81 -33.97
CA GLY A 412 40.95 -25.11 -33.09
C GLY A 412 40.97 -24.42 -31.73
N SER A 413 40.16 -24.89 -30.77
CA SER A 413 40.56 -25.21 -29.38
C SER A 413 39.32 -25.48 -28.52
N ALA A 414 39.39 -26.50 -27.67
CA ALA A 414 38.31 -26.82 -26.74
C ALA A 414 38.05 -25.63 -25.79
N PRO A 415 36.80 -25.14 -25.66
CA PRO A 415 36.50 -24.07 -24.71
C PRO A 415 36.62 -24.59 -23.29
N LYS A 416 37.40 -23.88 -22.46
CA LYS A 416 37.37 -24.01 -21.01
C LYS A 416 35.95 -23.68 -20.53
N GLN A 417 35.42 -24.47 -19.60
CA GLN A 417 34.11 -24.22 -19.00
C GLN A 417 34.07 -22.84 -18.35
N GLY A 418 33.23 -21.96 -18.91
CA GLY A 418 32.93 -20.65 -18.35
C GLY A 418 33.19 -19.50 -19.33
N GLU A 419 32.41 -19.40 -20.41
CA GLU A 419 32.07 -18.14 -21.09
C GLU A 419 31.08 -18.39 -22.24
N GLY A 420 29.96 -17.64 -22.27
CA GLY A 420 29.02 -17.59 -23.40
C GLY A 420 27.61 -18.17 -23.19
N SER A 421 26.90 -17.87 -22.10
CA SER A 421 25.44 -18.11 -22.04
C SER A 421 24.68 -16.85 -22.48
N ALA A 422 23.77 -16.96 -23.45
CA ALA A 422 22.83 -15.90 -23.82
C ALA A 422 22.16 -15.31 -22.56
N ALA A 423 22.22 -13.98 -22.41
CA ALA A 423 21.74 -13.30 -21.20
C ALA A 423 20.25 -13.57 -20.94
N GLU A 424 19.93 -14.03 -19.73
CA GLU A 424 18.56 -14.19 -19.25
C GLU A 424 17.91 -12.80 -19.08
N LYS A 425 16.79 -12.58 -19.75
CA LYS A 425 15.97 -11.35 -19.69
C LYS A 425 14.68 -11.62 -18.92
N LEU A 426 14.12 -10.61 -18.28
CA LEU A 426 12.82 -10.75 -17.63
C LEU A 426 11.71 -10.63 -18.67
N ALA A 427 10.86 -11.65 -18.82
CA ALA A 427 9.77 -11.65 -19.81
C ALA A 427 8.85 -10.42 -19.68
N CYS A 428 8.61 -9.95 -18.45
CA CYS A 428 7.81 -8.75 -18.21
C CYS A 428 8.43 -7.45 -18.75
N ARG A 429 9.73 -7.45 -19.06
CA ARG A 429 10.50 -6.31 -19.57
C ARG A 429 10.91 -6.47 -21.05
N VAL A 430 10.38 -7.48 -21.74
CA VAL A 430 10.70 -7.72 -23.17
C VAL A 430 9.47 -7.42 -24.01
N GLU A 431 9.63 -6.56 -25.02
CA GLU A 431 8.65 -6.33 -26.08
C GLU A 431 9.05 -7.08 -27.35
N VAL A 432 8.05 -7.65 -28.04
CA VAL A 432 8.25 -8.32 -29.33
C VAL A 432 8.21 -7.31 -30.46
N ARG A 433 9.38 -6.91 -30.93
CA ARG A 433 9.56 -5.96 -32.05
C ARG A 433 10.14 -6.59 -33.32
N GLU A 434 10.50 -7.86 -33.24
CA GLU A 434 10.95 -8.66 -34.37
C GLU A 434 10.59 -10.12 -34.15
N SER A 435 10.64 -10.92 -35.20
CA SER A 435 10.42 -12.37 -35.07
C SER A 435 11.61 -13.00 -34.33
N MET A 436 11.35 -13.67 -33.21
CA MET A 436 12.40 -14.18 -32.31
C MET A 436 12.12 -15.61 -31.82
N GLU A 437 13.18 -16.28 -31.38
CA GLU A 437 13.07 -17.56 -30.66
C GLU A 437 13.39 -17.32 -29.19
N ILE A 438 12.58 -17.86 -28.28
CA ILE A 438 12.78 -17.73 -26.85
C ILE A 438 12.84 -19.11 -26.19
N TYR A 439 13.66 -19.24 -25.16
CA TYR A 439 13.73 -20.40 -24.28
C TYR A 439 13.29 -19.99 -22.88
N VAL A 440 12.30 -20.68 -22.33
CA VAL A 440 11.82 -20.43 -20.96
C VAL A 440 12.53 -21.41 -20.02
N PRO A 441 13.43 -20.99 -19.12
CA PRO A 441 14.14 -21.86 -18.18
C PRO A 441 13.20 -22.56 -17.19
N HIS A 442 13.60 -23.74 -16.69
CA HIS A 442 12.78 -24.53 -15.76
C HIS A 442 12.44 -23.77 -14.46
N GLN A 443 13.40 -23.01 -13.90
CA GLN A 443 13.23 -22.20 -12.70
C GLN A 443 12.16 -21.10 -12.83
N SER A 444 11.96 -20.58 -14.05
CA SER A 444 10.99 -19.53 -14.34
C SER A 444 9.62 -20.11 -14.71
N ARG A 445 9.52 -21.42 -14.97
CA ARG A 445 8.25 -22.09 -15.27
C ARG A 445 7.49 -22.34 -13.98
N ILE A 446 6.20 -22.07 -14.02
CA ILE A 446 5.29 -22.65 -13.03
C ILE A 446 5.07 -24.09 -13.48
N LEU A 447 5.82 -25.01 -12.90
CA LEU A 447 5.50 -26.43 -13.04
C LEU A 447 4.12 -26.66 -12.40
N PRO A 448 3.19 -27.37 -13.06
CA PRO A 448 2.16 -28.05 -12.30
C PRO A 448 2.91 -28.97 -11.32
N ASP A 449 2.54 -28.91 -10.05
CA ASP A 449 3.16 -29.63 -8.92
C ASP A 449 4.33 -28.94 -8.20
N SER A 450 4.01 -27.83 -7.54
CA SER A 450 4.59 -27.55 -6.21
C SER A 450 3.45 -27.27 -5.23
N VAL A 451 2.61 -28.29 -5.08
CA VAL A 451 1.71 -28.46 -3.94
C VAL A 451 2.58 -28.40 -2.68
N VAL A 452 2.29 -27.46 -1.77
CA VAL A 452 2.66 -27.65 -0.37
C VAL A 452 2.00 -28.96 0.04
N SER A 453 2.81 -30.01 0.19
CA SER A 453 2.39 -31.24 0.84
C SER A 453 2.05 -30.89 2.28
N GLY A 454 0.80 -30.53 2.51
CA GLY A 454 0.16 -30.53 3.82
C GLY A 454 -0.04 -31.97 4.30
N ASP A 455 1.01 -32.79 4.26
CA ASP A 455 1.07 -33.99 5.08
C ASP A 455 1.56 -33.53 6.46
N GLY A 456 0.61 -33.07 7.27
CA GLY A 456 0.91 -32.50 8.58
C GLY A 456 -0.32 -32.36 9.47
N TYR A 457 -0.72 -33.49 10.05
CA TYR A 457 -1.52 -33.59 11.29
C TYR A 457 -2.94 -33.00 11.30
N ILE A 458 -3.94 -33.85 11.02
CA ILE A 458 -5.10 -33.98 11.92
C ILE A 458 -5.32 -35.48 12.15
N LYS A 459 -4.67 -36.02 13.19
CA LYS A 459 -4.97 -37.33 13.78
C LYS A 459 -5.62 -37.11 15.15
N GLU A 460 -6.62 -36.23 15.20
CA GLU A 460 -7.45 -36.07 16.40
C GLU A 460 -8.90 -36.35 16.03
N SER A 461 -9.58 -37.05 16.94
CA SER A 461 -10.98 -37.39 16.83
C SER A 461 -11.80 -36.11 16.83
N ILE A 462 -12.57 -35.88 15.76
CA ILE A 462 -13.52 -34.75 15.65
C ILE A 462 -14.52 -34.74 16.80
N ALA A 463 -14.84 -35.91 17.36
CA ALA A 463 -15.70 -35.99 18.52
C ALA A 463 -15.09 -35.27 19.73
N GLU A 464 -13.76 -35.27 19.88
CA GLU A 464 -13.05 -34.55 20.94
C GLU A 464 -12.94 -33.05 20.62
N GLU A 465 -12.69 -32.67 19.37
CA GLU A 465 -12.65 -31.26 18.93
C GLU A 465 -14.03 -30.60 19.05
N LEU A 466 -15.09 -31.24 18.54
CA LEU A 466 -16.47 -30.74 18.66
C LEU A 466 -16.97 -30.79 20.11
N ALA A 467 -16.63 -31.82 20.89
CA ALA A 467 -16.96 -31.87 22.32
C ALA A 467 -16.19 -30.82 23.14
N PHE A 468 -14.95 -30.49 22.79
CA PHE A 468 -14.17 -29.42 23.41
C PHE A 468 -14.88 -28.06 23.25
N TYR A 469 -15.47 -27.80 22.09
CA TYR A 469 -16.33 -26.62 21.86
C TYR A 469 -17.79 -26.81 22.33
N GLY A 470 -18.09 -27.92 23.01
CA GLY A 470 -19.39 -28.21 23.63
C GLY A 470 -20.51 -28.58 22.65
N PHE A 471 -20.18 -28.93 21.41
CA PHE A 471 -21.14 -29.47 20.46
C PHE A 471 -21.36 -30.96 20.73
N SER A 472 -22.42 -31.27 21.48
CA SER A 472 -22.89 -32.64 21.67
C SER A 472 -23.96 -32.97 20.63
N GLY A 473 -23.63 -33.85 19.68
CA GLY A 473 -24.62 -34.44 18.79
C GLY A 473 -24.08 -35.63 18.00
N PRO A 474 -24.71 -36.82 18.08
CA PRO A 474 -24.59 -37.81 17.03
C PRO A 474 -25.53 -37.41 15.88
N VAL A 475 -25.02 -37.30 14.65
CA VAL A 475 -25.90 -37.39 13.49
C VAL A 475 -26.05 -38.88 13.21
N GLY A 476 -27.10 -39.49 13.73
CA GLY A 476 -27.38 -40.91 13.53
C GLY A 476 -28.41 -41.13 12.43
N ALA A 477 -28.18 -42.13 11.57
CA ALA A 477 -29.17 -43.15 11.28
C ALA A 477 -28.48 -44.49 10.99
N GLU A 478 -28.70 -45.48 11.86
CA GLU A 478 -28.57 -46.88 11.47
C GLU A 478 -29.60 -47.15 10.36
N GLY A 479 -29.14 -47.37 9.12
CA GLY A 479 -30.05 -47.67 8.02
C GLY A 479 -29.37 -47.88 6.66
N LYS A 480 -29.03 -49.13 6.35
CA LYS A 480 -28.68 -49.69 5.02
C LYS A 480 -27.97 -48.76 3.99
N LYS A 481 -26.67 -49.03 3.82
CA LYS A 481 -25.79 -48.59 2.72
C LYS A 481 -26.48 -48.49 1.35
N THR A 482 -26.67 -47.25 0.86
CA THR A 482 -26.75 -46.92 -0.57
C THR A 482 -26.18 -45.53 -0.84
N GLY A 483 -24.93 -45.45 -1.33
CA GLY A 483 -24.30 -44.27 -1.95
C GLY A 483 -23.96 -43.09 -1.03
N ALA A 484 -22.71 -43.01 -0.56
CA ALA A 484 -22.25 -41.95 0.35
C ALA A 484 -22.47 -40.53 -0.23
N THR A 485 -23.05 -39.65 0.58
CA THR A 485 -23.26 -38.22 0.27
C THR A 485 -22.29 -37.36 1.06
N TYR A 486 -21.65 -36.40 0.41
CA TYR A 486 -20.61 -35.57 1.04
C TYR A 486 -21.03 -34.11 1.17
N GLY A 487 -20.45 -33.44 2.17
CA GLY A 487 -20.54 -32.00 2.36
C GLY A 487 -19.16 -31.37 2.44
N LEU A 488 -19.05 -30.10 2.05
CA LEU A 488 -17.79 -29.37 2.03
C LEU A 488 -17.90 -28.06 2.82
N ALA A 489 -17.11 -27.90 3.88
CA ALA A 489 -16.95 -26.61 4.54
C ALA A 489 -15.71 -25.92 3.99
N VAL A 490 -15.82 -24.65 3.61
CA VAL A 490 -14.74 -23.90 2.95
C VAL A 490 -14.56 -22.55 3.64
N ASP A 491 -13.33 -22.29 4.06
CA ASP A 491 -12.86 -20.99 4.51
C ASP A 491 -12.05 -20.33 3.40
N VAL A 492 -12.57 -19.23 2.87
CA VAL A 492 -11.97 -18.46 1.77
C VAL A 492 -11.28 -17.23 2.35
N GLY A 493 -10.05 -17.44 2.81
CA GLY A 493 -9.18 -16.36 3.28
C GLY A 493 -8.50 -15.60 2.15
N THR A 494 -8.02 -14.39 2.46
CA THR A 494 -7.29 -13.54 1.50
C THR A 494 -6.02 -14.24 1.00
N THR A 495 -5.26 -14.89 1.89
CA THR A 495 -3.99 -15.55 1.57
C THR A 495 -4.13 -17.06 1.34
N THR A 496 -5.05 -17.72 2.04
CA THR A 496 -5.21 -19.18 2.05
C THR A 496 -6.67 -19.57 1.89
N ILE A 497 -6.94 -20.60 1.08
CA ILE A 497 -8.24 -21.26 1.00
C ILE A 497 -8.12 -22.63 1.68
N SER A 498 -9.00 -22.91 2.64
CA SER A 498 -9.05 -24.18 3.37
C SER A 498 -10.39 -24.87 3.14
N ALA A 499 -10.39 -26.18 2.93
CA ALA A 499 -11.62 -26.96 2.74
C ALA A 499 -11.59 -28.27 3.55
N TYR A 500 -12.78 -28.66 4.03
CA TYR A 500 -13.00 -29.78 4.93
C TYR A 500 -14.13 -30.65 4.38
N LEU A 501 -13.81 -31.86 3.96
CA LEU A 501 -14.77 -32.79 3.39
C LEU A 501 -15.37 -33.68 4.49
N HIS A 502 -16.68 -33.68 4.59
CA HIS A 502 -17.43 -34.46 5.56
C HIS A 502 -18.31 -35.52 4.89
N ASP A 503 -18.39 -36.67 5.53
CA ASP A 503 -19.45 -37.65 5.31
C ASP A 503 -20.73 -37.15 6.01
N MET A 504 -21.81 -36.94 5.26
CA MET A 504 -23.02 -36.31 5.79
C MET A 504 -23.89 -37.27 6.60
N GLU A 505 -23.68 -38.59 6.48
CA GLU A 505 -24.44 -39.59 7.23
C GLU A 505 -23.88 -39.75 8.64
N SER A 506 -22.56 -39.85 8.76
CA SER A 506 -21.85 -40.00 10.03
C SER A 506 -21.43 -38.67 10.67
N GLY A 507 -21.38 -37.58 9.90
CA GLY A 507 -20.79 -36.30 10.29
C GLY A 507 -19.24 -36.30 10.33
N GLY A 508 -18.59 -37.42 10.02
CA GLY A 508 -17.14 -37.57 10.10
C GLY A 508 -16.39 -36.74 9.03
N LEU A 509 -15.28 -36.13 9.41
CA LEU A 509 -14.31 -35.49 8.52
C LEU A 509 -13.52 -36.60 7.83
N ILE A 510 -13.62 -36.63 6.52
CA ILE A 510 -12.89 -37.57 5.68
C ILE A 510 -11.47 -37.06 5.49
N CYS A 511 -11.34 -35.78 5.16
CA CYS A 511 -10.07 -35.12 4.90
C CYS A 511 -10.21 -33.60 4.94
N ALA A 512 -9.08 -32.93 5.16
CA ALA A 512 -8.95 -31.49 5.07
C ALA A 512 -7.78 -31.16 4.14
N GLY A 513 -7.82 -29.98 3.52
CA GLY A 513 -6.76 -29.52 2.65
C GLY A 513 -6.81 -28.02 2.48
N SER A 514 -5.67 -27.43 2.16
CA SER A 514 -5.55 -26.01 1.88
C SER A 514 -4.70 -25.74 0.64
N VAL A 515 -4.87 -24.55 0.08
CA VAL A 515 -4.02 -23.99 -0.97
C VAL A 515 -3.81 -22.50 -0.73
N GLU A 516 -2.73 -21.96 -1.25
CA GLU A 516 -2.58 -20.51 -1.37
C GLU A 516 -3.71 -19.96 -2.28
N ASN A 517 -4.30 -18.83 -1.91
CA ASN A 517 -5.38 -18.22 -2.67
C ASN A 517 -4.85 -17.79 -4.06
N PRO A 518 -5.35 -18.37 -5.17
CA PRO A 518 -4.82 -18.08 -6.51
C PRO A 518 -5.00 -16.62 -6.95
N GLN A 519 -5.88 -15.87 -6.29
CA GLN A 519 -6.05 -14.43 -6.51
C GLN A 519 -4.80 -13.61 -6.14
N ASN A 520 -3.84 -14.16 -5.39
CA ASN A 520 -2.55 -13.50 -5.09
C ASN A 520 -1.82 -13.04 -6.37
N ARG A 521 -2.10 -13.64 -7.53
CA ARG A 521 -1.59 -13.22 -8.86
C ARG A 521 -2.00 -11.79 -9.26
N ARG A 522 -3.09 -11.27 -8.69
CA ARG A 522 -3.70 -9.96 -9.00
C ARG A 522 -3.55 -8.94 -7.87
N GLY A 523 -2.95 -9.32 -6.75
CA GLY A 523 -2.69 -8.43 -5.61
C GLY A 523 -2.46 -9.20 -4.32
N GLY A 524 -1.54 -8.70 -3.49
CA GLY A 524 -1.19 -9.32 -2.20
C GLY A 524 -2.28 -9.20 -1.13
N ASP A 525 -3.19 -8.23 -1.28
CA ASP A 525 -4.25 -7.92 -0.32
C ASP A 525 -5.59 -7.61 -1.04
N VAL A 526 -6.66 -7.48 -0.26
CA VAL A 526 -8.03 -7.24 -0.76
C VAL A 526 -8.21 -5.89 -1.42
N ILE A 527 -7.48 -4.85 -1.00
CA ILE A 527 -7.59 -3.49 -1.53
C ILE A 527 -6.94 -3.44 -2.92
N THR A 528 -5.73 -3.98 -3.06
CA THR A 528 -5.03 -4.08 -4.36
C THR A 528 -5.85 -4.87 -5.36
N ARG A 529 -6.44 -5.99 -4.93
CA ARG A 529 -7.34 -6.81 -5.78
C ARG A 529 -8.60 -6.04 -6.20
N THR A 530 -9.17 -5.26 -5.29
CA THR A 530 -10.37 -4.46 -5.54
C THR A 530 -10.07 -3.32 -6.49
N ALA A 531 -8.96 -2.60 -6.29
CA ALA A 531 -8.49 -1.57 -7.20
C ALA A 531 -8.32 -2.10 -8.63
N ALA A 532 -7.69 -3.27 -8.80
CA ALA A 532 -7.55 -3.90 -10.11
C ALA A 532 -8.91 -4.21 -10.78
N VAL A 533 -9.91 -4.63 -10.01
CA VAL A 533 -11.27 -4.87 -10.53
C VAL A 533 -12.01 -3.57 -10.84
N ILE A 534 -11.79 -2.50 -10.07
CA ILE A 534 -12.36 -1.17 -10.34
C ILE A 534 -11.77 -0.62 -11.65
N GLU A 535 -10.44 -0.69 -11.80
CA GLU A 535 -9.72 -0.27 -13.01
C GLU A 535 -10.15 -1.08 -14.25
N ASN A 536 -10.35 -2.39 -14.07
CA ASN A 536 -10.78 -3.29 -15.14
C ASN A 536 -11.89 -4.23 -14.67
N PRO A 537 -13.17 -3.85 -14.83
CA PRO A 537 -14.32 -4.65 -14.40
C PRO A 537 -14.37 -6.06 -15.01
N SER A 538 -13.68 -6.30 -16.13
CA SER A 538 -13.60 -7.64 -16.73
C SER A 538 -12.82 -8.64 -15.87
N LEU A 539 -11.92 -8.16 -14.99
CA LEU A 539 -11.15 -8.99 -14.07
C LEU A 539 -12.00 -9.61 -12.96
N LEU A 540 -13.19 -9.07 -12.66
CA LEU A 540 -14.09 -9.63 -11.65
C LEU A 540 -14.38 -11.12 -11.90
N ARG A 541 -14.58 -11.49 -13.17
CA ARG A 541 -14.79 -12.89 -13.58
C ARG A 541 -13.56 -13.76 -13.36
N GLU A 542 -12.37 -13.21 -13.60
CA GLU A 542 -11.12 -13.91 -13.36
C GLU A 542 -10.90 -14.13 -11.86
N MET A 543 -11.24 -13.14 -11.04
CA MET A 543 -11.15 -13.22 -9.58
C MET A 543 -12.06 -14.32 -9.02
N GLN A 544 -13.30 -14.41 -9.51
CA GLN A 544 -14.21 -15.50 -9.17
C GLN A 544 -13.66 -16.86 -9.61
N SER A 545 -13.25 -16.96 -10.89
CA SER A 545 -12.72 -18.20 -11.45
C SER A 545 -11.48 -18.70 -10.71
N SER A 546 -10.63 -17.79 -10.24
CA SER A 546 -9.44 -18.10 -9.45
C SER A 546 -9.76 -18.71 -8.08
N LEU A 547 -10.83 -18.27 -7.42
CA LEU A 547 -11.30 -18.91 -6.17
C LEU A 547 -11.77 -20.33 -6.42
N PHE A 548 -12.52 -20.55 -7.50
CA PHE A 548 -13.01 -21.88 -7.84
C PHE A 548 -11.87 -22.80 -8.30
N GLU A 549 -10.86 -22.28 -9.00
CA GLU A 549 -9.62 -23.01 -9.31
C GLU A 549 -8.97 -23.51 -8.00
N GLY A 550 -8.88 -22.65 -6.99
CA GLY A 550 -8.36 -23.00 -5.66
C GLY A 550 -9.16 -24.10 -4.98
N ILE A 551 -10.49 -23.93 -4.88
CA ILE A 551 -11.38 -24.92 -4.24
C ILE A 551 -11.35 -26.26 -4.99
N ASN A 552 -11.45 -26.23 -6.32
CA ASN A 552 -11.45 -27.43 -7.16
C ASN A 552 -10.11 -28.18 -7.11
N SER A 553 -8.99 -27.47 -6.92
CA SER A 553 -7.69 -28.12 -6.71
C SER A 553 -7.64 -28.90 -5.39
N ILE A 554 -8.37 -28.45 -4.36
CA ILE A 554 -8.50 -29.19 -3.11
C ILE A 554 -9.40 -30.41 -3.30
N THR A 555 -10.59 -30.25 -3.90
CA THR A 555 -11.53 -31.37 -4.13
C THR A 555 -10.94 -32.44 -5.03
N ALA A 556 -10.20 -32.07 -6.09
CA ALA A 556 -9.49 -33.03 -6.95
C ALA A 556 -8.52 -33.93 -6.18
N ARG A 557 -7.84 -33.39 -5.15
CA ARG A 557 -6.97 -34.18 -4.25
C ARG A 557 -7.78 -35.09 -3.33
N PHE A 558 -8.97 -34.67 -2.91
CA PHE A 558 -9.87 -35.53 -2.13
C PHE A 558 -10.40 -36.70 -2.97
N HIS A 559 -10.79 -36.43 -4.23
CA HIS A 559 -11.21 -37.45 -5.20
C HIS A 559 -10.11 -38.49 -5.42
N SER A 560 -8.87 -38.07 -5.69
CA SER A 560 -7.76 -38.98 -5.97
C SER A 560 -7.31 -39.79 -4.75
N ARG A 561 -7.32 -39.21 -3.55
CA ARG A 561 -6.79 -39.85 -2.33
C ARG A 561 -7.83 -40.70 -1.58
N HIS A 562 -9.11 -40.34 -1.65
CA HIS A 562 -10.17 -40.97 -0.85
C HIS A 562 -11.28 -41.62 -1.68
N GLY A 563 -11.17 -41.65 -3.01
CA GLY A 563 -12.14 -42.33 -3.88
C GLY A 563 -13.53 -41.69 -3.85
N VAL A 564 -13.61 -40.41 -3.49
CA VAL A 564 -14.84 -39.61 -3.51
C VAL A 564 -15.26 -39.47 -4.97
N GLU A 565 -16.49 -39.84 -5.33
CA GLU A 565 -16.97 -39.64 -6.70
C GLU A 565 -17.22 -38.15 -6.97
N ALA A 566 -16.78 -37.66 -8.13
CA ALA A 566 -17.06 -36.30 -8.58
C ALA A 566 -18.58 -36.07 -8.65
N GLY A 567 -19.06 -34.92 -8.16
CA GLY A 567 -20.49 -34.60 -8.14
C GLY A 567 -21.29 -35.16 -6.96
N ARG A 568 -20.67 -35.87 -6.00
CA ARG A 568 -21.32 -36.35 -4.76
C ARG A 568 -21.25 -35.38 -3.58
N ILE A 569 -20.64 -34.21 -3.76
CA ILE A 569 -20.74 -33.10 -2.81
C ILE A 569 -22.09 -32.44 -3.04
N LEU A 570 -22.99 -32.51 -2.05
CA LEU A 570 -24.38 -32.07 -2.14
C LEU A 570 -24.70 -30.84 -1.28
N ASP A 571 -23.84 -30.49 -0.34
CA ASP A 571 -24.00 -29.31 0.52
C ASP A 571 -22.62 -28.68 0.76
N MET A 572 -22.54 -27.37 0.65
CA MET A 572 -21.31 -26.60 0.77
C MET A 572 -21.57 -25.35 1.59
N VAL A 573 -20.79 -25.15 2.66
CA VAL A 573 -20.83 -23.93 3.47
C VAL A 573 -19.54 -23.15 3.22
N ILE A 574 -19.68 -21.92 2.78
CA ILE A 574 -18.59 -20.98 2.52
C ILE A 574 -18.59 -19.92 3.63
N VAL A 575 -17.41 -19.65 4.18
CA VAL A 575 -17.16 -18.52 5.08
C VAL A 575 -15.97 -17.74 4.56
N ALA A 576 -16.05 -16.42 4.67
CA ALA A 576 -15.09 -15.48 4.10
C ALA A 576 -15.32 -14.06 4.65
N ASN A 577 -14.28 -13.23 4.56
CA ASN A 577 -14.42 -11.79 4.75
C ASN A 577 -15.27 -11.17 3.62
N PRO A 578 -15.80 -9.94 3.80
CA PRO A 578 -16.74 -9.35 2.84
C PRO A 578 -16.18 -9.25 1.42
N PHE A 579 -14.91 -8.89 1.23
CA PHE A 579 -14.28 -8.80 -0.09
C PHE A 579 -14.23 -10.16 -0.79
N MET A 580 -13.82 -11.21 -0.07
CA MET A 580 -13.78 -12.57 -0.59
C MET A 580 -15.18 -13.10 -0.93
N THR A 581 -16.19 -12.78 -0.12
CA THR A 581 -17.60 -13.08 -0.44
C THR A 581 -18.03 -12.43 -1.76
N HIS A 582 -17.70 -11.15 -1.97
CA HIS A 582 -18.04 -10.44 -3.21
C HIS A 582 -17.37 -11.08 -4.43
N PHE A 583 -16.07 -11.36 -4.35
CA PHE A 583 -15.37 -12.06 -5.44
C PHE A 583 -15.92 -13.45 -5.70
N PHE A 584 -16.26 -14.23 -4.66
CA PHE A 584 -16.85 -15.56 -4.80
C PHE A 584 -18.19 -15.50 -5.54
N LEU A 585 -19.00 -14.48 -5.28
CA LEU A 585 -20.31 -14.28 -5.92
C LEU A 585 -20.22 -13.64 -7.31
N GLY A 586 -19.05 -13.12 -7.70
CA GLY A 586 -18.90 -12.34 -8.93
C GLY A 586 -19.59 -10.98 -8.83
N VAL A 587 -19.64 -10.39 -7.64
CA VAL A 587 -20.16 -9.05 -7.36
C VAL A 587 -18.98 -8.11 -7.15
N SER A 588 -19.02 -6.90 -7.69
CA SER A 588 -17.94 -5.92 -7.49
C SER A 588 -17.81 -5.54 -6.01
N PRO A 589 -16.62 -5.62 -5.39
CA PRO A 589 -16.39 -5.17 -4.02
C PRO A 589 -16.12 -3.66 -3.92
N GLU A 590 -16.35 -2.87 -4.97
CA GLU A 590 -16.09 -1.42 -5.00
C GLU A 590 -16.69 -0.67 -3.80
N SER A 591 -17.92 -1.01 -3.42
CA SER A 591 -18.62 -0.36 -2.30
C SER A 591 -17.98 -0.63 -0.93
N LEU A 592 -17.16 -1.69 -0.82
CA LEU A 592 -16.37 -2.00 0.38
C LEU A 592 -15.05 -1.21 0.42
N ALA A 593 -14.58 -0.69 -0.71
CA ALA A 593 -13.35 0.09 -0.82
C ALA A 593 -13.58 1.62 -0.73
N GLN A 594 -14.85 2.04 -0.75
CA GLN A 594 -15.25 3.45 -0.70
C GLN A 594 -16.10 3.71 0.54
N PHE A 595 -15.84 4.81 1.25
CA PHE A 595 -16.71 5.24 2.35
C PHE A 595 -18.16 5.41 1.84
N PRO A 596 -19.20 4.86 2.52
CA PRO A 596 -19.23 4.37 3.90
C PRO A 596 -18.92 2.87 4.12
N PHE A 597 -18.20 2.22 3.20
CA PHE A 597 -17.73 0.82 3.28
C PHE A 597 -18.87 -0.20 3.41
N VAL A 598 -19.94 -0.01 2.65
CA VAL A 598 -21.15 -0.83 2.76
C VAL A 598 -21.08 -2.02 1.81
N PRO A 599 -21.32 -3.27 2.28
CA PRO A 599 -21.41 -4.44 1.42
C PRO A 599 -22.51 -4.30 0.36
N ALA A 600 -22.23 -4.68 -0.89
CA ALA A 600 -23.26 -4.77 -1.93
C ALA A 600 -24.15 -6.03 -1.76
N VAL A 601 -23.66 -7.02 -0.99
CA VAL A 601 -24.39 -8.22 -0.61
C VAL A 601 -24.47 -8.33 0.91
N GLU A 602 -25.68 -8.54 1.42
CA GLU A 602 -25.95 -8.67 2.85
C GLU A 602 -26.86 -9.88 3.11
N GLY A 603 -26.81 -10.38 4.35
CA GLY A 603 -27.66 -11.49 4.79
C GLY A 603 -27.20 -12.86 4.31
N TRP A 604 -28.10 -13.83 4.47
CA TRP A 604 -27.85 -15.23 4.15
C TRP A 604 -27.96 -15.48 2.65
N ILE A 605 -26.97 -16.17 2.06
CA ILE A 605 -26.92 -16.42 0.61
C ILE A 605 -27.02 -17.92 0.36
N SER A 606 -28.10 -18.33 -0.32
CA SER A 606 -28.33 -19.71 -0.74
C SER A 606 -28.37 -19.79 -2.26
N LYS A 607 -27.43 -20.51 -2.85
CA LYS A 607 -27.35 -20.81 -4.29
C LYS A 607 -27.17 -22.31 -4.51
N THR A 608 -27.32 -22.76 -5.74
CA THR A 608 -26.87 -24.08 -6.19
C THR A 608 -25.53 -23.96 -6.90
N ALA A 609 -24.73 -25.03 -6.96
CA ALA A 609 -23.51 -25.04 -7.74
C ALA A 609 -23.78 -24.75 -9.25
N ALA A 610 -24.96 -25.10 -9.76
CA ALA A 610 -25.39 -24.77 -11.11
C ALA A 610 -25.54 -23.26 -11.35
N ASP A 611 -25.91 -22.45 -10.34
CA ASP A 611 -26.07 -21.00 -10.48
C ASP A 611 -24.77 -20.28 -10.83
N PHE A 612 -23.62 -20.91 -10.56
CA PHE A 612 -22.29 -20.38 -10.87
C PHE A 612 -21.78 -20.79 -12.28
N ARG A 613 -22.40 -21.78 -12.93
CA ARG A 613 -21.94 -22.40 -14.19
C ARG A 613 -21.80 -21.50 -15.42
N PRO A 614 -22.52 -20.38 -15.62
CA PRO A 614 -22.25 -19.51 -16.77
C PRO A 614 -20.88 -18.84 -16.70
N HIS A 615 -20.20 -18.89 -15.54
CA HIS A 615 -19.03 -18.06 -15.22
C HIS A 615 -17.80 -18.90 -14.82
N ALA A 616 -17.97 -19.90 -13.95
CA ALA A 616 -16.97 -20.92 -13.59
C ALA A 616 -17.66 -22.06 -12.81
N ALA A 617 -17.19 -23.30 -12.93
CA ALA A 617 -17.86 -24.47 -12.31
C ALA A 617 -17.14 -24.92 -11.03
N LEU A 618 -17.87 -25.00 -9.91
CA LEU A 618 -17.44 -25.73 -8.73
C LEU A 618 -17.48 -27.23 -9.00
N ASP A 619 -16.50 -27.96 -8.49
CA ASP A 619 -16.40 -29.42 -8.54
C ASP A 619 -17.35 -30.06 -7.52
N ALA A 620 -18.65 -29.92 -7.79
CA ALA A 620 -19.75 -30.42 -6.97
C ALA A 620 -20.94 -30.85 -7.86
N GLY A 621 -21.93 -31.53 -7.27
CA GLY A 621 -23.16 -31.87 -7.99
C GLY A 621 -23.88 -30.60 -8.45
N PRO A 622 -24.59 -30.58 -9.61
CA PRO A 622 -25.29 -29.38 -10.08
C PRO A 622 -26.28 -28.83 -9.04
N ASP A 623 -26.97 -29.72 -8.32
CA ASP A 623 -27.94 -29.39 -7.27
C ASP A 623 -27.28 -29.22 -5.89
N CYS A 624 -25.95 -29.23 -5.81
CA CYS A 624 -25.23 -28.98 -4.57
C CYS A 624 -25.61 -27.60 -4.05
N ARG A 625 -26.09 -27.55 -2.80
CA ARG A 625 -26.44 -26.29 -2.14
C ARG A 625 -25.15 -25.60 -1.69
N VAL A 626 -24.98 -24.34 -2.07
CA VAL A 626 -23.85 -23.48 -1.70
C VAL A 626 -24.39 -22.36 -0.84
N GLU A 627 -24.03 -22.39 0.44
CA GLU A 627 -24.50 -21.49 1.47
C GLU A 627 -23.35 -20.58 1.92
N ILE A 628 -23.59 -19.28 1.97
CA ILE A 628 -22.65 -18.33 2.57
C ILE A 628 -23.33 -17.74 3.80
N LEU A 629 -22.66 -17.86 4.95
CA LEU A 629 -23.17 -17.29 6.20
C LEU A 629 -23.22 -15.75 6.08
N PRO A 630 -24.10 -15.05 6.81
CA PRO A 630 -24.14 -13.60 6.79
C PRO A 630 -22.91 -13.00 7.51
N GLY A 631 -22.47 -11.83 7.04
CA GLY A 631 -21.53 -10.97 7.77
C GLY A 631 -22.25 -9.97 8.69
N VAL A 632 -21.46 -9.18 9.44
CA VAL A 632 -21.96 -8.12 10.33
C VAL A 632 -21.88 -6.74 9.67
N GLY A 633 -20.89 -6.49 8.81
CA GLY A 633 -20.71 -5.21 8.11
C GLY A 633 -19.57 -5.22 7.10
N GLY A 634 -19.12 -4.04 6.66
CA GLY A 634 -18.11 -3.85 5.61
C GLY A 634 -16.77 -4.54 5.81
N PHE A 635 -16.35 -4.69 7.06
CA PHE A 635 -15.05 -5.28 7.43
C PHE A 635 -15.16 -6.49 8.36
N VAL A 636 -16.38 -6.91 8.72
CA VAL A 636 -16.62 -8.07 9.60
C VAL A 636 -17.51 -9.05 8.85
N GLY A 637 -16.88 -10.10 8.33
CA GLY A 637 -17.51 -11.06 7.42
C GLY A 637 -18.10 -12.28 8.09
N SER A 638 -18.41 -13.24 7.23
CA SER A 638 -18.98 -14.54 7.60
C SER A 638 -17.98 -15.48 8.26
N ASP A 639 -16.69 -15.24 8.02
CA ASP A 639 -15.55 -15.83 8.74
C ASP A 639 -15.57 -15.50 10.23
N VAL A 640 -15.81 -14.24 10.60
CA VAL A 640 -15.93 -13.83 12.00
C VAL A 640 -17.20 -14.41 12.64
N VAL A 641 -18.33 -14.42 11.91
CA VAL A 641 -19.56 -15.05 12.40
C VAL A 641 -19.36 -16.55 12.64
N ALA A 642 -18.60 -17.22 11.78
CA ALA A 642 -18.19 -18.60 11.98
C ALA A 642 -17.27 -18.75 13.20
N GLY A 643 -16.35 -17.82 13.45
CA GLY A 643 -15.52 -17.78 14.66
C GLY A 643 -16.34 -17.60 15.95
N ILE A 644 -17.32 -16.70 15.94
CA ILE A 644 -18.29 -16.49 17.03
C ILE A 644 -19.02 -17.80 17.33
N LEU A 645 -19.52 -18.47 16.29
CA LEU A 645 -20.22 -19.75 16.39
C LEU A 645 -19.30 -20.86 16.95
N ALA A 646 -18.07 -20.96 16.45
CA ALA A 646 -17.09 -21.95 16.91
C ALA A 646 -16.77 -21.80 18.41
N CYS A 647 -16.69 -20.56 18.89
CA CYS A 647 -16.39 -20.25 20.29
C CYS A 647 -17.65 -20.12 21.18
N ARG A 648 -18.84 -20.17 20.57
CA ARG A 648 -20.17 -20.05 21.18
C ARG A 648 -20.36 -18.77 22.00
N LEU A 649 -19.81 -17.64 21.53
CA LEU A 649 -19.92 -16.36 22.22
C LEU A 649 -21.40 -15.95 22.42
N GLN A 650 -22.23 -16.22 21.41
CA GLN A 650 -23.66 -15.90 21.40
C GLN A 650 -24.50 -16.71 22.41
N GLU A 651 -23.93 -17.73 23.05
CA GLU A 651 -24.63 -18.59 24.02
C GLU A 651 -24.11 -18.42 25.45
N ARG A 652 -22.98 -17.75 25.63
CA ARG A 652 -22.33 -17.60 26.93
C ARG A 652 -23.03 -16.56 27.79
N GLU A 653 -23.18 -16.83 29.09
CA GLU A 653 -23.61 -15.80 30.04
C GLU A 653 -22.47 -14.81 30.35
N GLU A 654 -21.24 -15.33 30.37
CA GLU A 654 -20.05 -14.59 30.74
C GLU A 654 -19.50 -13.76 29.57
N THR A 655 -19.07 -12.53 29.87
CA THR A 655 -18.36 -11.67 28.92
C THR A 655 -17.08 -12.35 28.43
N SER A 656 -17.01 -12.49 27.11
CA SER A 656 -15.95 -13.20 26.41
C SER A 656 -15.36 -12.32 25.30
N LEU A 657 -14.05 -12.43 25.12
CA LEU A 657 -13.30 -11.77 24.06
C LEU A 657 -12.89 -12.82 23.02
N PHE A 658 -13.12 -12.54 21.75
CA PHE A 658 -12.58 -13.29 20.62
C PHE A 658 -11.73 -12.35 19.77
N VAL A 659 -10.52 -12.79 19.45
CA VAL A 659 -9.58 -12.05 18.59
C VAL A 659 -9.18 -12.98 17.47
N ASP A 660 -9.48 -12.62 16.23
CA ASP A 660 -8.94 -13.29 15.05
C ASP A 660 -7.82 -12.43 14.47
N VAL A 661 -6.65 -13.04 14.27
CA VAL A 661 -5.46 -12.33 13.79
C VAL A 661 -5.05 -12.89 12.45
N GLY A 662 -5.35 -12.13 11.41
CA GLY A 662 -4.80 -12.30 10.08
C GLY A 662 -4.21 -11.00 9.56
N THR A 663 -4.37 -10.76 8.26
CA THR A 663 -4.01 -9.49 7.61
C THR A 663 -4.76 -8.32 8.24
N ASN A 664 -6.01 -8.56 8.65
CA ASN A 664 -6.78 -7.71 9.52
C ASN A 664 -6.84 -8.34 10.93
N GLY A 665 -7.05 -7.49 11.94
CA GLY A 665 -7.34 -7.93 13.29
C GLY A 665 -8.81 -7.73 13.59
N GLU A 666 -9.58 -8.81 13.62
CA GLU A 666 -10.99 -8.79 14.01
C GLU A 666 -11.15 -9.08 15.50
N VAL A 667 -11.92 -8.24 16.19
CA VAL A 667 -12.14 -8.35 17.63
C VAL A 667 -13.63 -8.38 17.90
N VAL A 668 -14.07 -9.34 18.71
CA VAL A 668 -15.45 -9.48 19.17
C VAL A 668 -15.48 -9.55 20.69
N LEU A 669 -16.26 -8.69 21.32
CA LEU A 669 -16.45 -8.65 22.77
C LEU A 669 -17.93 -8.74 23.11
N GLY A 670 -18.30 -9.65 24.01
CA GLY A 670 -19.66 -9.71 24.53
C GLY A 670 -20.07 -11.09 25.02
N ASN A 671 -21.38 -11.35 25.00
CA ASN A 671 -22.01 -12.56 25.51
C ASN A 671 -23.36 -12.78 24.80
N ARG A 672 -24.24 -13.63 25.36
CA ARG A 672 -25.58 -13.91 24.82
C ARG A 672 -26.52 -12.70 24.77
N ASP A 673 -26.25 -11.65 25.54
CA ASP A 673 -27.11 -10.46 25.61
C ASP A 673 -26.76 -9.45 24.50
N GLY A 674 -25.55 -9.53 23.95
CA GLY A 674 -25.10 -8.70 22.84
C GLY A 674 -23.61 -8.84 22.55
N LEU A 675 -23.22 -8.51 21.32
CA LEU A 675 -21.84 -8.58 20.85
C LEU A 675 -21.43 -7.22 20.25
N LEU A 676 -20.19 -6.80 20.53
CA LEU A 676 -19.54 -5.69 19.85
C LEU A 676 -18.41 -6.24 18.98
N CYS A 677 -18.35 -5.80 17.73
CA CYS A 677 -17.35 -6.24 16.78
C CYS A 677 -16.57 -5.04 16.23
N ALA A 678 -15.27 -5.18 16.04
CA ALA A 678 -14.45 -4.22 15.32
C ALA A 678 -13.44 -4.96 14.43
N SER A 679 -12.93 -4.25 13.41
CA SER A 679 -11.82 -4.69 12.59
C SER A 679 -10.78 -3.58 12.54
N VAL A 680 -9.50 -3.94 12.64
CA VAL A 680 -8.38 -3.00 12.56
C VAL A 680 -7.30 -3.51 11.60
N PRO A 681 -6.56 -2.61 10.94
CA PRO A 681 -5.42 -3.00 10.13
C PRO A 681 -4.27 -3.42 11.06
N ALA A 682 -4.17 -4.71 11.35
CA ALA A 682 -3.04 -5.29 12.09
C ALA A 682 -1.80 -5.44 11.19
N GLY A 683 -1.99 -5.55 9.87
CA GLY A 683 -0.92 -5.78 8.91
C GLY A 683 -0.41 -7.24 8.95
N PRO A 684 0.33 -7.69 7.93
CA PRO A 684 0.66 -9.10 7.76
C PRO A 684 1.86 -9.56 8.61
N ALA A 685 2.32 -8.74 9.57
CA ALA A 685 3.50 -9.03 10.38
C ALA A 685 3.34 -10.33 11.19
N PHE A 686 2.13 -10.60 11.72
CA PHE A 686 1.80 -11.85 12.40
C PHE A 686 1.78 -13.08 11.47
N GLU A 687 1.63 -12.89 10.15
CA GLU A 687 1.77 -13.95 9.14
C GLU A 687 3.24 -14.14 8.70
N GLY A 688 4.16 -13.32 9.23
CA GLY A 688 5.56 -13.27 8.85
C GLY A 688 5.83 -12.43 7.59
N ALA A 689 4.80 -11.86 6.95
CA ALA A 689 5.02 -11.00 5.79
C ALA A 689 5.51 -9.60 6.24
N GLY A 690 6.45 -9.03 5.48
CA GLY A 690 7.08 -7.74 5.82
C GLY A 690 8.25 -7.84 6.80
N LEU A 691 8.46 -8.99 7.46
CA LEU A 691 9.61 -9.23 8.34
C LEU A 691 10.81 -9.80 7.57
N SER A 692 12.03 -9.42 7.94
CA SER A 692 13.29 -9.75 7.25
C SER A 692 13.49 -11.25 7.02
N HIS A 693 13.17 -12.08 8.01
CA HIS A 693 13.22 -13.54 7.95
C HIS A 693 11.86 -14.17 8.31
N GLY A 694 10.78 -13.42 8.13
CA GLY A 694 9.43 -13.90 8.41
C GLY A 694 8.92 -14.83 7.32
N HIS A 695 8.20 -15.86 7.73
CA HIS A 695 7.57 -16.83 6.84
C HIS A 695 6.23 -17.29 7.41
N VAL A 696 5.29 -17.57 6.51
CA VAL A 696 4.12 -18.38 6.82
C VAL A 696 4.58 -19.71 7.42
N CYS A 697 3.87 -20.17 8.46
CA CYS A 697 4.22 -21.36 9.21
C CYS A 697 4.24 -22.61 8.31
N ARG A 698 5.44 -23.15 8.06
CA ARG A 698 5.68 -24.36 7.25
C ARG A 698 6.93 -25.07 7.72
N THR A 699 7.18 -26.29 7.25
CA THR A 699 8.37 -27.09 7.60
C THR A 699 9.66 -26.26 7.54
N GLY A 700 10.45 -26.32 8.61
CA GLY A 700 11.70 -25.56 8.77
C GLY A 700 11.52 -24.12 9.27
N VAL A 701 10.30 -23.61 9.43
CA VAL A 701 10.07 -22.29 10.02
C VAL A 701 10.01 -22.42 11.55
N ILE A 702 10.71 -21.51 12.26
CA ILE A 702 10.75 -21.43 13.72
C ILE A 702 9.39 -20.97 14.23
N ARG A 703 8.77 -21.78 15.10
CA ARG A 703 7.44 -21.55 15.67
C ARG A 703 7.44 -21.21 17.16
N SER A 704 8.53 -21.51 17.87
CA SER A 704 8.67 -21.13 19.27
C SER A 704 10.12 -20.83 19.59
N VAL A 705 10.33 -19.85 20.46
CA VAL A 705 11.66 -19.42 20.92
C VAL A 705 11.65 -19.25 22.44
N LYS A 706 12.71 -19.72 23.09
CA LYS A 706 12.98 -19.46 24.51
C LYS A 706 14.39 -18.92 24.63
N MET A 707 14.54 -17.82 25.36
CA MET A 707 15.84 -17.23 25.67
C MET A 707 16.06 -17.27 27.17
N GLY A 708 17.14 -17.92 27.60
CA GLY A 708 17.58 -17.95 29.00
C GLY A 708 18.25 -16.63 29.42
N ASN A 709 18.36 -16.43 30.74
CA ASN A 709 19.01 -15.25 31.32
C ASN A 709 20.53 -15.20 31.01
N ASP A 710 21.12 -16.32 30.61
CA ASP A 710 22.49 -16.46 30.15
C ASP A 710 22.68 -16.14 28.65
N GLY A 711 21.59 -15.80 27.95
CA GLY A 711 21.58 -15.55 26.51
C GLY A 711 21.54 -16.83 25.65
N GLU A 712 21.31 -18.00 26.24
CA GLU A 712 21.08 -19.25 25.51
C GLU A 712 19.73 -19.18 24.77
N ILE A 713 19.74 -19.43 23.46
CA ILE A 713 18.54 -19.42 22.62
C ILE A 713 18.18 -20.86 22.25
N ARG A 714 16.96 -21.28 22.59
CA ARG A 714 16.38 -22.55 22.17
C ARG A 714 15.18 -22.27 21.29
N TYR A 715 15.06 -23.00 20.19
CA TYR A 715 13.96 -22.81 19.25
C TYR A 715 13.41 -24.15 18.76
N GLU A 716 12.14 -24.14 18.35
CA GLU A 716 11.47 -25.29 17.74
C GLU A 716 11.01 -24.92 16.33
N THR A 717 11.34 -25.75 15.34
CA THR A 717 10.88 -25.60 13.96
C THR A 717 9.70 -26.53 13.67
N VAL A 718 8.85 -26.15 12.71
CA VAL A 718 7.82 -27.04 12.19
C VAL A 718 8.48 -28.23 11.51
N GLY A 719 8.04 -29.45 11.87
CA GLY A 719 8.56 -30.69 11.32
C GLY A 719 9.98 -31.05 11.74
N SER A 720 10.53 -30.39 12.77
CA SER A 720 11.90 -30.61 13.28
C SER A 720 12.98 -30.51 12.19
N ALA A 721 12.74 -29.68 11.17
CA ALA A 721 13.66 -29.47 10.05
C ALA A 721 14.63 -28.33 10.34
N ILE A 722 15.70 -28.24 9.53
CA ILE A 722 16.71 -27.18 9.61
C ILE A 722 16.03 -25.80 9.42
N PRO A 723 16.34 -24.79 10.25
CA PRO A 723 15.65 -23.50 10.24
C PRO A 723 15.89 -22.71 8.94
N VAL A 724 14.80 -22.14 8.41
CA VAL A 724 14.80 -21.23 7.24
C VAL A 724 14.32 -19.82 7.56
N GLY A 725 13.72 -19.60 8.73
CA GLY A 725 13.22 -18.31 9.21
C GLY A 725 12.20 -18.50 10.34
N LEU A 726 11.30 -17.53 10.58
CA LEU A 726 10.39 -17.50 11.74
C LEU A 726 8.94 -17.16 11.36
N CYS A 727 7.95 -17.73 12.05
CA CYS A 727 6.53 -17.39 11.88
C CYS A 727 6.04 -16.43 12.99
N GLY A 728 4.75 -16.06 12.94
CA GLY A 728 4.10 -15.17 13.89
C GLY A 728 4.30 -15.54 15.36
N SER A 729 4.08 -16.81 15.73
CA SER A 729 4.30 -17.25 17.11
C SER A 729 5.79 -17.18 17.50
N GLY A 730 6.69 -17.46 16.56
CA GLY A 730 8.13 -17.34 16.76
C GLY A 730 8.58 -15.90 17.03
N ILE A 731 8.08 -14.92 16.28
CA ILE A 731 8.44 -13.50 16.52
C ILE A 731 7.84 -12.97 17.82
N ILE A 732 6.62 -13.38 18.18
CA ILE A 732 5.99 -13.00 19.47
C ILE A 732 6.84 -13.50 20.64
N ASP A 733 7.28 -14.77 20.59
CA ASP A 733 8.18 -15.37 21.59
C ASP A 733 9.51 -14.60 21.69
N VAL A 734 10.11 -14.23 20.54
CA VAL A 734 11.35 -13.45 20.50
C VAL A 734 11.18 -12.08 21.13
N LEU A 735 10.10 -11.36 20.79
CA LEU A 735 9.85 -10.02 21.33
C LEU A 735 9.55 -10.07 22.83
N ALA A 736 8.77 -11.04 23.30
CA ALA A 736 8.55 -11.25 24.73
C ALA A 736 9.88 -11.50 25.44
N ALA A 737 10.74 -12.34 24.85
CA ALA A 737 12.08 -12.58 25.38
C ALA A 737 12.96 -11.33 25.37
N PHE A 738 12.85 -10.47 24.34
CA PHE A 738 13.59 -9.21 24.28
C PHE A 738 13.17 -8.24 25.39
N VAL A 739 11.86 -8.07 25.61
CA VAL A 739 11.32 -7.23 26.69
C VAL A 739 11.77 -7.78 28.05
N ARG A 740 11.61 -9.09 28.28
CA ARG A 740 11.95 -9.75 29.54
C ARG A 740 13.42 -9.62 29.92
N ASN A 741 14.31 -9.75 28.94
CA ASN A 741 15.76 -9.71 29.15
C ASN A 741 16.39 -8.33 28.91
N GLY A 742 15.57 -7.29 28.67
CA GLY A 742 16.07 -5.94 28.42
C GLY A 742 16.92 -5.80 27.15
N VAL A 743 16.70 -6.65 26.15
CA VAL A 743 17.38 -6.57 24.83
C VAL A 743 16.88 -5.35 24.04
N VAL A 744 15.62 -4.97 24.25
CA VAL A 744 15.02 -3.75 23.71
C VAL A 744 14.48 -2.88 24.83
N ASP A 745 14.45 -1.56 24.62
CA ASP A 745 13.77 -0.62 25.51
C ASP A 745 12.25 -0.56 25.23
N GLU A 746 11.52 0.28 25.98
CA GLU A 746 10.07 0.49 25.82
C GLU A 746 9.70 0.96 24.40
N ARG A 747 10.62 1.60 23.67
CA ARG A 747 10.41 2.07 22.31
C ARG A 747 10.75 1.01 21.26
N GLY A 748 11.24 -0.16 21.69
CA GLY A 748 11.65 -1.24 20.79
C GLY A 748 13.06 -1.07 20.22
N LYS A 749 13.85 -0.12 20.74
CA LYS A 749 15.23 0.07 20.31
C LYS A 749 16.13 -0.93 21.01
N PHE A 750 17.04 -1.57 20.28
CA PHE A 750 18.05 -2.44 20.88
C PHE A 750 18.93 -1.68 21.88
N VAL A 751 19.04 -2.21 23.09
CA VAL A 751 19.88 -1.66 24.16
C VAL A 751 21.34 -2.07 23.89
N GLY A 752 22.26 -1.11 24.05
CA GLY A 752 23.68 -1.33 23.75
C GLY A 752 24.33 -2.37 24.68
N GLY A 753 25.31 -3.12 24.14
CA GLY A 753 26.12 -4.08 24.90
C GLY A 753 25.73 -5.55 24.74
N ASN A 754 24.66 -5.88 24.01
CA ASN A 754 24.32 -7.27 23.68
C ASN A 754 25.22 -7.78 22.52
N PRO A 755 26.01 -8.86 22.72
CA PRO A 755 26.95 -9.36 21.71
C PRO A 755 26.29 -9.94 20.45
N ARG A 756 24.98 -10.23 20.49
CA ARG A 756 24.21 -10.72 19.34
C ARG A 756 23.63 -9.60 18.48
N VAL A 757 23.76 -8.33 18.91
CA VAL A 757 23.25 -7.18 18.17
C VAL A 757 24.39 -6.53 17.38
N ALA A 758 24.27 -6.54 16.06
CA ALA A 758 25.16 -5.83 15.14
C ALA A 758 24.34 -5.08 14.09
N ASP A 759 24.68 -3.82 13.82
CA ASP A 759 24.02 -2.97 12.80
C ASP A 759 22.48 -2.95 12.89
N GLY A 760 21.93 -2.92 14.11
CA GLY A 760 20.48 -2.91 14.34
C GLY A 760 19.79 -4.25 14.04
N ARG A 761 20.53 -5.36 14.08
CA ARG A 761 20.01 -6.72 13.88
C ARG A 761 20.47 -7.63 15.00
N PHE A 762 19.52 -8.33 15.61
CA PHE A 762 19.78 -9.39 16.57
C PHE A 762 19.92 -10.73 15.85
N GLU A 763 21.03 -11.44 16.05
CA GLU A 763 21.24 -12.78 15.52
C GLU A 763 20.53 -13.84 16.39
N LEU A 764 19.46 -14.42 15.82
CA LEU A 764 18.66 -15.48 16.45
C LEU A 764 19.28 -16.86 16.21
N VAL A 765 19.67 -17.16 14.96
CA VAL A 765 20.29 -18.44 14.57
C VAL A 765 21.52 -18.17 13.69
N PRO A 766 22.69 -18.74 14.01
CA PRO A 766 23.91 -18.54 13.22
C PRO A 766 23.84 -19.24 11.87
N SER A 767 24.55 -18.73 10.86
CA SER A 767 24.49 -19.20 9.48
C SER A 767 24.71 -20.71 9.31
N VAL A 768 25.59 -21.31 10.12
CA VAL A 768 25.97 -22.72 10.10
C VAL A 768 24.83 -23.68 10.48
N GLU A 769 23.82 -23.19 11.20
CA GLU A 769 22.66 -23.96 11.63
C GLU A 769 21.46 -23.80 10.68
N THR A 770 21.58 -22.98 9.63
CA THR A 770 20.44 -22.63 8.77
C THR A 770 20.51 -23.29 7.40
N ALA A 771 19.35 -23.60 6.83
CA ALA A 771 19.25 -24.13 5.47
C ALA A 771 19.43 -23.06 4.39
N ILE A 772 19.41 -21.78 4.79
CA ILE A 772 19.63 -20.61 3.92
C ILE A 772 21.09 -20.15 3.88
N HIS A 773 21.98 -20.82 4.63
CA HIS A 773 23.42 -20.52 4.72
C HIS A 773 23.73 -19.06 5.08
N ARG A 774 22.83 -18.41 5.83
CA ARG A 774 22.95 -17.03 6.33
C ARG A 774 22.26 -16.94 7.69
N PRO A 775 22.69 -16.05 8.60
CA PRO A 775 22.08 -15.97 9.91
C PRO A 775 20.60 -15.57 9.81
N ILE A 776 19.75 -16.19 10.62
CA ILE A 776 18.37 -15.72 10.82
C ILE A 776 18.43 -14.61 11.86
N THR A 777 17.97 -13.42 11.47
CA THR A 777 18.06 -12.21 12.29
C THR A 777 16.70 -11.54 12.46
N VAL A 778 16.55 -10.80 13.56
CA VAL A 778 15.45 -9.87 13.84
C VAL A 778 16.01 -8.45 13.87
N SER A 779 15.54 -7.60 12.97
CA SER A 779 16.00 -6.21 12.82
C SER A 779 15.12 -5.21 13.56
N THR A 780 15.61 -3.98 13.75
CA THR A 780 14.81 -2.88 14.33
C THR A 780 13.51 -2.67 13.55
N LYS A 781 13.57 -2.76 12.22
CA LYS A 781 12.38 -2.66 11.36
C LYS A 781 11.36 -3.77 11.65
N ASP A 782 11.83 -4.99 11.90
CA ASP A 782 10.94 -6.11 12.23
C ASP A 782 10.24 -5.86 13.59
N VAL A 783 10.95 -5.26 14.55
CA VAL A 783 10.38 -4.84 15.85
C VAL A 783 9.31 -3.76 15.65
N GLU A 784 9.60 -2.73 14.85
CA GLU A 784 8.67 -1.63 14.54
C GLU A 784 7.38 -2.12 13.86
N GLU A 785 7.48 -3.04 12.88
CA GLU A 785 6.30 -3.61 12.22
C GLU A 785 5.43 -4.41 13.21
N MET A 786 6.05 -5.16 14.11
CA MET A 786 5.32 -5.88 15.16
C MET A 786 4.70 -4.93 16.20
N GLN A 787 5.34 -3.80 16.51
CA GLN A 787 4.79 -2.77 17.40
C GLN A 787 3.50 -2.16 16.85
N LYS A 788 3.46 -1.85 15.55
CA LYS A 788 2.26 -1.36 14.86
C LYS A 788 1.14 -2.41 14.94
N ALA A 789 1.46 -3.66 14.61
CA ALA A 789 0.50 -4.75 14.58
C ALA A 789 -0.12 -5.03 15.96
N LYS A 790 0.70 -5.12 17.00
CA LYS A 790 0.22 -5.32 18.38
C LYS A 790 -0.59 -4.12 18.88
N SER A 791 -0.22 -2.91 18.47
CA SER A 791 -0.86 -1.69 18.93
C SER A 791 -2.28 -1.55 18.40
N ALA A 792 -2.48 -1.88 17.12
CA ALA A 792 -3.80 -1.91 16.50
C ALA A 792 -4.76 -2.82 17.29
N LEU A 793 -4.32 -4.05 17.60
CA LEU A 793 -5.13 -5.02 18.35
C LEU A 793 -5.43 -4.55 19.77
N LYS A 794 -4.41 -4.13 20.54
CA LYS A 794 -4.60 -3.67 21.91
C LYS A 794 -5.53 -2.45 21.98
N THR A 795 -5.42 -1.54 21.02
CA THR A 795 -6.29 -0.37 20.90
C THR A 795 -7.73 -0.79 20.62
N ALA A 796 -7.95 -1.69 19.66
CA ALA A 796 -9.29 -2.22 19.36
C ALA A 796 -9.94 -2.88 20.58
N VAL A 797 -9.22 -3.76 21.27
CA VAL A 797 -9.71 -4.43 22.48
C VAL A 797 -10.06 -3.41 23.56
N GLY A 798 -9.18 -2.45 23.83
CA GLY A 798 -9.41 -1.43 24.85
C GLY A 798 -10.63 -0.55 24.56
N MET A 799 -10.84 -0.19 23.30
CA MET A 799 -11.98 0.64 22.88
C MET A 799 -13.31 -0.13 22.91
N LEU A 800 -13.31 -1.40 22.50
CA LEU A 800 -14.50 -2.24 22.67
C LEU A 800 -14.86 -2.44 24.14
N MET A 801 -13.87 -2.58 25.01
CA MET A 801 -14.12 -2.67 26.45
C MET A 801 -14.68 -1.38 27.04
N GLN A 802 -14.16 -0.23 26.60
CA GLN A 802 -14.71 1.08 26.96
C GLN A 802 -16.17 1.22 26.52
N GLU A 803 -16.47 0.84 25.28
CA GLU A 803 -17.82 0.88 24.72
C GLU A 803 -18.79 -0.08 25.43
N ALA A 804 -18.31 -1.24 25.86
CA ALA A 804 -19.08 -2.21 26.66
C ALA A 804 -19.17 -1.83 28.15
N GLY A 805 -18.45 -0.81 28.61
CA GLY A 805 -18.37 -0.44 30.03
C GLY A 805 -17.78 -1.54 30.92
N THR A 806 -16.86 -2.37 30.39
CA THR A 806 -16.28 -3.51 31.11
C THR A 806 -14.78 -3.34 31.37
N SER A 807 -14.30 -3.96 32.44
CA SER A 807 -12.89 -3.94 32.84
C SER A 807 -12.19 -5.29 32.57
N PRO A 808 -10.84 -5.34 32.50
CA PRO A 808 -10.13 -6.59 32.24
C PRO A 808 -10.40 -7.69 33.28
N GLY A 809 -10.76 -7.32 34.51
CA GLY A 809 -11.09 -8.27 35.58
C GLY A 809 -12.47 -8.94 35.44
N GLU A 810 -13.32 -8.45 34.54
CA GLU A 810 -14.67 -8.97 34.30
C GLU A 810 -14.74 -9.95 33.14
N ILE A 811 -13.75 -9.93 32.24
CA ILE A 811 -13.66 -10.88 31.13
C ILE A 811 -13.29 -12.27 31.66
N LYS A 812 -14.09 -13.28 31.28
CA LYS A 812 -13.94 -14.66 31.76
C LYS A 812 -13.30 -15.59 30.74
N ASN A 813 -13.44 -15.28 29.46
CA ASN A 813 -12.94 -16.14 28.39
C ASN A 813 -12.28 -15.26 27.33
N VAL A 814 -11.08 -15.65 26.89
CA VAL A 814 -10.37 -15.00 25.79
C VAL A 814 -10.00 -16.08 24.77
N PHE A 815 -10.57 -15.96 23.58
CA PHE A 815 -10.32 -16.83 22.44
C PHE A 815 -9.41 -16.10 21.47
N ILE A 816 -8.31 -16.74 21.07
CA ILE A 816 -7.40 -16.18 20.07
C ILE A 816 -7.30 -17.14 18.90
N SER A 817 -7.71 -16.69 17.72
CA SER A 817 -7.64 -17.35 16.42
C SER A 817 -6.63 -16.64 15.52
N GLY A 818 -6.19 -17.29 14.44
CA GLY A 818 -5.39 -16.64 13.42
C GLY A 818 -4.27 -17.50 12.83
N ALA A 819 -3.58 -16.94 11.84
CA ALA A 819 -2.53 -17.59 11.05
C ALA A 819 -1.16 -17.71 11.78
N PHE A 820 -1.16 -17.92 13.10
CA PHE A 820 0.06 -18.11 13.91
C PHE A 820 0.72 -19.49 13.73
N GLY A 821 0.06 -20.40 13.00
CA GLY A 821 0.61 -21.69 12.62
C GLY A 821 0.19 -22.87 13.49
N VAL A 822 0.34 -22.80 14.82
CA VAL A 822 0.11 -23.97 15.70
C VAL A 822 -0.51 -23.61 17.07
N SER A 823 0.00 -22.57 17.74
CA SER A 823 -0.53 -21.99 18.98
C SER A 823 0.28 -20.75 19.38
N ILE A 824 -0.39 -19.66 19.75
CA ILE A 824 0.23 -18.47 20.36
C ILE A 824 0.43 -18.72 21.86
N ASP A 825 1.61 -18.37 22.41
CA ASP A 825 1.75 -18.25 23.87
C ASP A 825 1.11 -16.94 24.31
N VAL A 826 -0.06 -17.07 24.92
CA VAL A 826 -0.87 -15.96 25.39
C VAL A 826 -0.11 -15.10 26.40
N LYS A 827 0.72 -15.71 27.26
CA LYS A 827 1.50 -14.93 28.23
C LYS A 827 2.48 -14.01 27.52
N ASN A 828 3.14 -14.52 26.48
CA ASN A 828 4.03 -13.71 25.65
C ASN A 828 3.25 -12.60 24.92
N ALA A 829 2.03 -12.88 24.43
CA ALA A 829 1.17 -11.86 23.81
C ALA A 829 0.79 -10.73 24.79
N VAL A 830 0.46 -11.06 26.04
CA VAL A 830 0.21 -10.08 27.12
C VAL A 830 1.49 -9.31 27.45
N GLU A 831 2.63 -9.99 27.56
CA GLU A 831 3.92 -9.42 27.94
C GLU A 831 4.43 -8.39 26.93
N ILE A 832 4.24 -8.62 25.63
CA ILE A 832 4.56 -7.63 24.60
C ILE A 832 3.52 -6.51 24.50
N GLY A 833 2.38 -6.63 25.19
CA GLY A 833 1.28 -5.67 25.13
C GLY A 833 0.50 -5.75 23.82
N MET A 834 0.27 -6.96 23.30
CA MET A 834 -0.63 -7.21 22.16
C MET A 834 -2.10 -7.25 22.57
N ILE A 835 -2.36 -7.72 23.79
CA ILE A 835 -3.67 -7.67 24.43
C ILE A 835 -3.50 -7.25 25.91
N PRO A 836 -4.55 -6.72 26.55
CA PRO A 836 -4.52 -6.46 27.99
C PRO A 836 -4.29 -7.74 28.81
N ASP A 837 -3.82 -7.57 30.05
CA ASP A 837 -3.80 -8.64 31.03
C ASP A 837 -5.22 -8.88 31.57
N PHE A 838 -5.70 -10.12 31.45
CA PHE A 838 -7.03 -10.54 31.89
C PHE A 838 -6.89 -11.55 33.03
N PRO A 839 -6.74 -11.08 34.29
CA PRO A 839 -6.29 -11.92 35.40
C PRO A 839 -7.27 -13.02 35.81
N ARG A 840 -8.54 -12.94 35.36
CA ARG A 840 -9.60 -13.92 35.66
C ARG A 840 -10.08 -14.67 34.42
N ALA A 841 -9.43 -14.48 33.27
CA ALA A 841 -9.85 -15.11 32.04
C ALA A 841 -9.20 -16.49 31.84
N ALA A 842 -10.00 -17.44 31.35
CA ALA A 842 -9.48 -18.63 30.70
C ALA A 842 -9.11 -18.27 29.25
N PHE A 843 -7.87 -18.57 28.87
CA PHE A 843 -7.39 -18.32 27.53
C PHE A 843 -7.40 -19.60 26.70
N THR A 844 -7.99 -19.51 25.52
CA THR A 844 -8.14 -20.62 24.58
C THR A 844 -7.60 -20.20 23.23
N ALA A 845 -6.49 -20.82 22.81
CA ALA A 845 -6.04 -20.71 21.43
C ALA A 845 -6.99 -21.55 20.55
N VAL A 846 -7.73 -20.89 19.69
CA VAL A 846 -8.57 -21.53 18.68
C VAL A 846 -7.74 -21.59 17.41
N ARG A 847 -7.76 -22.74 16.72
CA ARG A 847 -7.13 -22.84 15.40
C ARG A 847 -8.00 -22.09 14.38
N ASN A 848 -8.05 -22.53 13.12
CA ASN A 848 -8.89 -21.92 12.11
C ASN A 848 -10.37 -21.89 12.54
N SER A 849 -10.78 -20.81 13.20
CA SER A 849 -12.09 -20.66 13.82
C SER A 849 -13.19 -20.52 12.78
N ALA A 850 -12.89 -19.83 11.67
CA ALA A 850 -13.74 -19.77 10.49
C ALA A 850 -14.01 -21.17 9.93
N GLY A 851 -12.97 -21.98 9.73
CA GLY A 851 -13.09 -23.37 9.28
C GLY A 851 -13.90 -24.25 10.24
N ILE A 852 -13.69 -24.12 11.56
CA ILE A 852 -14.50 -24.83 12.58
C ILE A 852 -15.96 -24.40 12.49
N GLY A 853 -16.25 -23.10 12.46
CA GLY A 853 -17.62 -22.58 12.36
C GLY A 853 -18.32 -22.99 11.08
N ALA A 854 -17.62 -23.01 9.94
CA ALA A 854 -18.16 -23.50 8.67
C ALA A 854 -18.56 -24.98 8.73
N ARG A 855 -17.74 -25.83 9.37
CA ARG A 855 -18.06 -27.25 9.60
C ARG A 855 -19.26 -27.42 10.52
N VAL A 856 -19.31 -26.65 11.61
CA VAL A 856 -20.44 -26.66 12.54
C VAL A 856 -21.74 -26.25 11.85
N ALA A 857 -21.71 -25.20 11.02
CA ALA A 857 -22.85 -24.77 10.23
C ALA A 857 -23.22 -25.79 9.13
N LEU A 858 -22.25 -26.48 8.53
CA LEU A 858 -22.51 -27.55 7.56
C LEU A 858 -23.30 -28.70 8.19
N LEU A 859 -22.91 -29.13 9.40
CA LEU A 859 -23.42 -30.33 10.06
C LEU A 859 -24.65 -30.09 10.95
N SER A 860 -24.94 -28.85 11.34
CA SER A 860 -26.02 -28.53 12.28
C SER A 860 -26.97 -27.45 11.77
N ARG A 861 -28.25 -27.83 11.62
CA ARG A 861 -29.32 -26.87 11.32
C ARG A 861 -29.47 -25.81 12.41
N GLY A 862 -29.33 -26.20 13.68
CA GLY A 862 -29.38 -25.25 14.80
C GLY A 862 -28.26 -24.23 14.73
N ALA A 863 -27.06 -24.66 14.32
CA ALA A 863 -25.93 -23.76 14.12
C ALA A 863 -26.14 -22.79 12.95
N ARG A 864 -26.78 -23.21 11.85
CA ARG A 864 -27.18 -22.29 10.77
C ARG A 864 -28.14 -21.22 11.26
N MET A 865 -29.13 -21.62 12.07
CA MET A 865 -30.08 -20.67 12.68
C MET A 865 -29.36 -19.69 13.63
N ALA A 866 -28.38 -20.17 14.40
CA ALA A 866 -27.57 -19.29 15.25
C ALA A 866 -26.72 -18.32 14.42
N ALA A 867 -26.07 -18.79 13.34
CA ALA A 867 -25.30 -17.95 12.42
C ALA A 867 -26.15 -16.85 11.77
N GLU A 868 -27.41 -17.14 11.43
CA GLU A 868 -28.35 -16.14 10.91
C GLU A 868 -28.77 -15.08 11.95
N ALA A 869 -28.77 -15.45 13.24
CA ALA A 869 -29.13 -14.54 14.33
C ALA A 869 -27.97 -13.65 14.80
N ILE A 870 -26.72 -14.13 14.71
CA ILE A 870 -25.53 -13.41 15.20
C ILE A 870 -25.42 -11.97 14.69
N PRO A 871 -25.56 -11.66 13.38
CA PRO A 871 -25.50 -10.28 12.90
C PRO A 871 -26.55 -9.34 13.49
N LYS A 872 -27.68 -9.88 13.97
CA LYS A 872 -28.77 -9.08 14.57
C LYS A 872 -28.47 -8.68 16.03
N MET A 873 -27.59 -9.41 16.71
CA MET A 873 -27.14 -9.11 18.07
C MET A 873 -25.73 -8.51 18.13
N ALA A 874 -25.01 -8.54 17.01
CA ALA A 874 -23.69 -7.95 16.87
C ALA A 874 -23.79 -6.51 16.36
N ARG A 875 -23.14 -5.58 17.06
CA ARG A 875 -22.98 -4.20 16.62
C ARG A 875 -21.53 -3.96 16.18
N PHE A 876 -21.36 -3.51 14.95
CA PHE A 876 -20.06 -3.04 14.46
C PHE A 876 -19.71 -1.69 15.08
N VAL A 877 -18.51 -1.57 15.63
CA VAL A 877 -17.94 -0.35 16.18
C VAL A 877 -16.88 0.15 15.21
N ASP A 878 -17.15 1.27 14.55
CA ASP A 878 -16.22 1.90 13.62
C ASP A 878 -15.12 2.64 14.39
N LEU A 879 -13.98 1.95 14.56
CA LEU A 879 -12.81 2.51 15.23
C LEU A 879 -12.05 3.53 14.37
N SER A 880 -12.20 3.50 13.04
CA SER A 880 -11.48 4.39 12.13
C SER A 880 -11.87 5.86 12.28
N ASN A 881 -13.13 6.10 12.69
CA ASN A 881 -13.68 7.43 12.93
C ASN A 881 -13.70 7.82 14.42
N HIS A 882 -13.15 6.98 15.31
CA HIS A 882 -13.17 7.27 16.73
C HIS A 882 -12.04 8.25 17.09
N PRO A 883 -12.33 9.38 17.76
CA PRO A 883 -11.36 10.47 18.00
C PRO A 883 -10.10 10.01 18.75
N ASP A 884 -10.27 9.10 19.71
CA ASP A 884 -9.15 8.62 20.55
C ASP A 884 -8.31 7.50 19.91
N PHE A 885 -8.67 6.98 18.73
CA PHE A 885 -7.99 5.80 18.16
C PHE A 885 -6.51 6.05 17.92
N SER A 886 -6.16 7.18 17.27
CA SER A 886 -4.77 7.50 16.93
C SER A 886 -3.89 7.71 18.16
N GLU A 887 -4.40 8.39 19.18
CA GLU A 887 -3.68 8.62 20.43
C GLU A 887 -3.43 7.29 21.15
N ARG A 888 -4.47 6.48 21.35
CA ARG A 888 -4.35 5.15 21.98
C ARG A 888 -3.46 4.21 21.18
N PHE A 889 -3.49 4.28 19.85
CA PHE A 889 -2.59 3.52 18.99
C PHE A 889 -1.14 3.93 19.21
N ILE A 890 -0.83 5.22 19.32
CA ILE A 890 0.54 5.67 19.58
C ILE A 890 1.00 5.18 20.96
N ASP A 891 0.16 5.35 21.99
CA ASP A 891 0.46 4.90 23.35
C ASP A 891 0.67 3.38 23.45
N ASN A 892 -0.08 2.61 22.66
CA ASN A 892 0.03 1.16 22.62
C ASN A 892 1.17 0.65 21.74
N MET A 893 1.94 1.51 21.04
CA MET A 893 3.15 1.08 20.33
C MET A 893 4.26 0.67 21.30
N PHE A 894 4.39 1.36 22.44
CA PHE A 894 5.44 1.07 23.42
C PHE A 894 5.28 -0.34 24.01
N PHE A 895 6.41 -1.02 24.28
CA PHE A 895 6.41 -2.26 25.04
C PHE A 895 6.11 -1.97 26.52
N PRO A 896 5.37 -2.84 27.22
CA PRO A 896 5.16 -2.69 28.66
C PRO A 896 6.51 -2.66 29.38
N VAL A 897 6.70 -1.68 30.28
CA VAL A 897 7.88 -1.64 31.14
C VAL A 897 7.84 -2.88 32.05
N PRO A 898 8.93 -3.66 32.18
CA PRO A 898 8.97 -4.80 33.09
C PRO A 898 8.57 -4.36 34.50
N ARG A 899 7.50 -4.94 35.06
CA ARG A 899 7.19 -4.71 36.48
C ARG A 899 8.29 -5.40 37.30
N PRO A 900 8.94 -4.68 38.24
CA PRO A 900 9.98 -5.26 39.08
C PRO A 900 9.47 -6.39 39.99
#